data_AF-A0A8C0EVP1-F1
#
_entry.id   AF-A0A8C0EVP1-F1
#
_cell.length_a   1.000
_cell.length_b   1.000
_cell.length_c   1.000
_cell.angle_alpha   90.00
_cell.angle_beta   90.00
_cell.angle_gamma   90.00
#
_symmetry.space_group_name_H-M   'P 1'
#
loop_
_entity.id
_entity.type
_entity.pdbx_description
1 polymer ?
#
loop_
_entity_poly.entity_id
_entity_poly.type
_entity_poly.pdbx_seq_one_letter_code
_entity_poly.pdbx_strand_id
1 'polypeptide(L)'
;NEKRVALSPAGVQALVKQGFNVVVESGAGEASKFSDDHYREVGAKIQGTKEVLASDLIVKVRAPIYNSALGVHEADLFKTAATLISFIYPAQNPDLLKKLAEKKTTVLAMDQVPRVTIAQGYDALSSMANIAGYKAVVLAANHFGRFFTGQITAAGKVPPAKVLIIGGGVAGLASAGAAKSMGAVVRGFDTRAAALEQFKSLGAEPLEVDLKESGEGQGGYAKEMSKEFIEAEMKLFAKQCQDVDIIITTALIPGGFLVTQRMLDMFKRPTDPPEYNYLYLLPGGVFVGGYAAALSGGYNIEQMMYLGSGLCCVGALAGLSTQGTARLGNALGMIGVAGGLAATLGGLKPSPELLAQMSGAMALGGTIGLTIAKRIQITDLPQLVAAFHSLVGLAAVLTCVAEYLIEYPHFATDPAANLTKIVAYLGTYIGGVTFSGSLVAYGKLQGILNSAPLLLPGRHALNAGLLAASIGGMIPYMIDPSYTTGITCLGSVSALSAIMGVTLTAAIGGADMPVVITVLNSYSGWALCAEGFLLNNNLLTIVGALIGSSGAILSYIMCVAMNRSLANVILGGYGTTSTAGGKPMEITGTHTEINVDNAIEMIKEANNIIITPGYGLCAAKAQYPIADLVKMLREQGKNVR
;
A
#
# COMPACT_ATOMS: atom_id res chain seq x y z
N ASN A 1 -23.19 -17.65 36.14
CA ASN A 1 -22.18 -18.31 35.26
C ASN A 1 -21.11 -17.33 34.74
N GLU A 2 -20.73 -16.30 35.50
CA GLU A 2 -19.42 -15.67 35.25
C GLU A 2 -18.32 -16.66 35.65
N LYS A 3 -17.15 -16.58 35.02
CA LYS A 3 -16.00 -17.45 35.31
C LYS A 3 -14.68 -16.71 35.44
N ARG A 4 -14.63 -15.43 35.03
CA ARG A 4 -13.43 -14.57 35.10
C ARG A 4 -13.31 -13.95 36.49
N VAL A 5 -12.09 -13.96 37.03
CA VAL A 5 -11.68 -13.21 38.22
C VAL A 5 -11.17 -11.82 37.82
N ALA A 6 -11.23 -10.83 38.73
CA ALA A 6 -10.85 -9.45 38.43
C ALA A 6 -9.33 -9.21 38.41
N LEU A 7 -8.56 -9.99 39.17
CA LEU A 7 -7.10 -9.95 39.22
C LEU A 7 -6.55 -11.38 39.19
N SER A 8 -5.56 -11.63 38.34
CA SER A 8 -4.71 -12.82 38.41
C SER A 8 -3.64 -12.64 39.49
N PRO A 9 -2.95 -13.71 39.95
CA PRO A 9 -1.82 -13.60 40.86
C PRO A 9 -0.74 -12.61 40.39
N ALA A 10 -0.45 -12.53 39.09
CA ALA A 10 0.49 -11.53 38.54
C ALA A 10 0.00 -10.07 38.72
N GLY A 11 -1.30 -9.82 38.55
CA GLY A 11 -1.89 -8.50 38.83
C GLY A 11 -1.86 -8.13 40.31
N VAL A 12 -2.03 -9.12 41.19
CA VAL A 12 -1.87 -8.97 42.65
C VAL A 12 -0.41 -8.64 42.99
N GLN A 13 0.56 -9.38 42.43
CA GLN A 13 1.99 -9.14 42.65
C GLN A 13 2.40 -7.70 42.29
N ALA A 14 1.87 -7.16 41.19
CA ALA A 14 2.11 -5.78 40.77
C ALA A 14 1.56 -4.76 41.78
N LEU A 15 0.34 -4.95 42.30
CA LEU A 15 -0.25 -4.07 43.30
C LEU A 15 0.46 -4.16 44.66
N VAL A 16 0.90 -5.34 45.07
CA VAL A 16 1.74 -5.54 46.28
C VAL A 16 3.08 -4.82 46.11
N LYS A 17 3.73 -4.93 44.94
CA LYS A 17 4.97 -4.18 44.61
C LYS A 17 4.76 -2.66 44.64
N GLN A 18 3.54 -2.19 44.34
CA GLN A 18 3.15 -0.77 44.43
C GLN A 18 2.78 -0.32 45.86
N GLY A 19 2.72 -1.24 46.83
CA GLY A 19 2.46 -0.96 48.24
C GLY A 19 1.04 -1.22 48.74
N PHE A 20 0.15 -1.82 47.91
CA PHE A 20 -1.20 -2.16 48.34
C PHE A 20 -1.25 -3.45 49.16
N ASN A 21 -2.02 -3.44 50.25
CA ASN A 21 -2.42 -4.66 50.96
C ASN A 21 -3.57 -5.33 50.20
N VAL A 22 -3.32 -6.46 49.54
CA VAL A 22 -4.35 -7.16 48.76
C VAL A 22 -5.02 -8.25 49.59
N VAL A 23 -6.36 -8.24 49.62
CA VAL A 23 -7.20 -9.33 50.12
C VAL A 23 -7.98 -9.97 48.96
N VAL A 24 -8.16 -11.29 49.02
CA VAL A 24 -8.86 -12.07 47.98
C VAL A 24 -9.90 -12.97 48.63
N GLU A 25 -11.08 -13.05 48.03
CA GLU A 25 -12.16 -13.94 48.47
C GLU A 25 -11.79 -15.40 48.17
N SER A 26 -11.91 -16.27 49.17
CA SER A 26 -11.56 -17.70 49.04
C SER A 26 -12.36 -18.36 47.91
N GLY A 27 -11.67 -19.02 46.98
CA GLY A 27 -12.24 -19.66 45.79
C GLY A 27 -12.54 -18.72 44.62
N ALA A 28 -12.31 -17.40 44.73
CA ALA A 28 -12.64 -16.44 43.66
C ALA A 28 -11.91 -16.71 42.33
N GLY A 29 -10.72 -17.32 42.38
CA GLY A 29 -9.95 -17.71 41.20
C GLY A 29 -10.31 -19.06 40.59
N GLU A 30 -11.08 -19.92 41.28
CA GLU A 30 -11.23 -21.35 40.92
C GLU A 30 -11.88 -21.55 39.54
N ALA A 31 -12.90 -20.75 39.23
CA ALA A 31 -13.55 -20.75 37.91
C ALA A 31 -12.63 -20.22 36.77
N SER A 32 -11.59 -19.47 37.12
CA SER A 32 -10.51 -18.97 36.24
C SER A 32 -9.25 -19.85 36.28
N LYS A 33 -9.22 -20.91 37.10
CA LYS A 33 -8.07 -21.79 37.36
C LYS A 33 -6.85 -21.11 38.00
N PHE A 34 -7.11 -20.22 38.96
CA PHE A 34 -6.16 -19.82 39.99
C PHE A 34 -6.62 -20.31 41.36
N SER A 35 -5.80 -21.11 42.04
CA SER A 35 -6.06 -21.54 43.42
C SER A 35 -5.78 -20.40 44.42
N ASP A 36 -6.35 -20.51 45.61
CA ASP A 36 -6.05 -19.61 46.73
C ASP A 36 -4.56 -19.55 47.08
N ASP A 37 -3.81 -20.65 46.88
CA ASP A 37 -2.37 -20.70 47.16
C ASP A 37 -1.54 -19.83 46.22
N HIS A 38 -1.85 -19.79 44.92
CA HIS A 38 -1.17 -18.87 44.00
C HIS A 38 -1.34 -17.39 44.41
N TYR A 39 -2.43 -17.04 45.10
CA TYR A 39 -2.64 -15.71 45.65
C TYR A 39 -1.87 -15.47 46.95
N ARG A 40 -1.69 -16.50 47.79
CA ARG A 40 -0.85 -16.45 48.99
C ARG A 40 0.63 -16.25 48.64
N GLU A 41 1.12 -16.98 47.61
CA GLU A 41 2.50 -16.92 47.13
C GLU A 41 2.93 -15.51 46.67
N VAL A 42 2.01 -14.75 46.06
CA VAL A 42 2.24 -13.36 45.63
C VAL A 42 1.93 -12.31 46.71
N GLY A 43 1.66 -12.74 47.94
CA GLY A 43 1.53 -11.86 49.12
C GLY A 43 0.11 -11.38 49.46
N ALA A 44 -0.94 -11.90 48.82
CA ALA A 44 -2.32 -11.58 49.22
C ALA A 44 -2.81 -12.44 50.40
N LYS A 45 -3.77 -11.89 51.15
CA LYS A 45 -4.44 -12.59 52.25
C LYS A 45 -5.81 -13.11 51.80
N ILE A 46 -6.07 -14.39 52.03
CA ILE A 46 -7.36 -15.01 51.73
C ILE A 46 -8.36 -14.70 52.85
N GLN A 47 -9.55 -14.24 52.50
CA GLN A 47 -10.62 -13.85 53.43
C GLN A 47 -12.01 -14.23 52.89
N GLY A 48 -13.06 -13.99 53.68
CA GLY A 48 -14.45 -14.19 53.29
C GLY A 48 -15.04 -13.04 52.47
N THR A 49 -16.19 -13.29 51.86
CA THR A 49 -16.90 -12.34 50.98
C THR A 49 -17.17 -10.99 51.65
N LYS A 50 -17.58 -10.98 52.93
CA LYS A 50 -17.98 -9.75 53.62
C LYS A 50 -16.77 -8.87 53.93
N GLU A 51 -15.67 -9.49 54.33
CA GLU A 51 -14.41 -8.85 54.68
C GLU A 51 -13.77 -8.22 53.43
N VAL A 52 -13.79 -8.96 52.31
CA VAL A 52 -13.25 -8.49 51.02
C VAL A 52 -14.07 -7.36 50.42
N LEU A 53 -15.41 -7.44 50.44
CA LEU A 53 -16.27 -6.35 49.96
C LEU A 53 -16.26 -5.10 50.89
N ALA A 54 -15.81 -5.26 52.14
CA ALA A 54 -15.49 -4.17 53.06
C ALA A 54 -14.06 -3.60 52.88
N SER A 55 -13.42 -3.81 51.72
CA SER A 55 -12.16 -3.15 51.35
C SER A 55 -12.37 -1.67 50.98
N ASP A 56 -11.30 -0.88 51.05
CA ASP A 56 -11.32 0.54 50.66
C ASP A 56 -11.30 0.72 49.12
N LEU A 57 -10.76 -0.28 48.41
CA LEU A 57 -10.83 -0.45 46.96
C LEU A 57 -11.38 -1.84 46.64
N ILE A 58 -12.49 -1.89 45.89
CA ILE A 58 -13.13 -3.10 45.38
C ILE A 58 -12.88 -3.19 43.87
N VAL A 59 -12.31 -4.29 43.40
CA VAL A 59 -12.07 -4.55 41.96
C VAL A 59 -12.91 -5.76 41.53
N LYS A 60 -13.86 -5.57 40.60
CA LYS A 60 -14.75 -6.62 40.08
C LYS A 60 -14.75 -6.61 38.55
N VAL A 61 -14.92 -7.77 37.92
CA VAL A 61 -15.07 -7.86 36.46
C VAL A 61 -16.36 -7.16 36.01
N ARG A 62 -17.44 -7.32 36.77
CA ARG A 62 -18.78 -6.80 36.46
C ARG A 62 -19.36 -6.02 37.63
N ALA A 63 -20.32 -5.17 37.31
CA ALA A 63 -21.20 -4.44 38.21
C ALA A 63 -21.66 -5.29 39.41
N PRO A 64 -21.75 -4.70 40.62
CA PRO A 64 -22.30 -5.37 41.80
C PRO A 64 -23.76 -5.82 41.61
N ILE A 65 -24.11 -6.97 42.18
CA ILE A 65 -25.43 -7.60 42.04
C ILE A 65 -26.08 -7.94 43.40
N TYR A 66 -27.31 -8.47 43.38
CA TYR A 66 -27.92 -9.10 44.54
C TYR A 66 -27.29 -10.47 44.81
N ASN A 67 -26.75 -10.69 46.01
CA ASN A 67 -26.14 -11.95 46.43
C ASN A 67 -27.14 -12.77 47.24
N SER A 68 -27.74 -13.78 46.59
CA SER A 68 -28.76 -14.66 47.19
C SER A 68 -28.24 -15.55 48.32
N ALA A 69 -26.92 -15.83 48.39
CA ALA A 69 -26.33 -16.61 49.48
C ALA A 69 -26.13 -15.78 50.77
N LEU A 70 -26.03 -14.45 50.63
CA LEU A 70 -25.91 -13.51 51.76
C LEU A 70 -27.22 -12.74 52.06
N GLY A 71 -28.24 -12.85 51.20
CA GLY A 71 -29.54 -12.19 51.35
C GLY A 71 -29.54 -10.68 51.09
N VAL A 72 -28.44 -10.11 50.57
CA VAL A 72 -28.21 -8.66 50.45
C VAL A 72 -27.62 -8.27 49.09
N HIS A 73 -27.72 -6.99 48.71
CA HIS A 73 -26.98 -6.49 47.55
C HIS A 73 -25.49 -6.37 47.89
N GLU A 74 -24.60 -6.71 46.96
CA GLU A 74 -23.15 -6.62 47.17
C GLU A 74 -22.71 -5.19 47.52
N ALA A 75 -23.32 -4.18 46.87
CA ALA A 75 -23.10 -2.77 47.19
C ALA A 75 -23.52 -2.40 48.62
N ASP A 76 -24.45 -3.14 49.24
CA ASP A 76 -24.87 -2.89 50.62
C ASP A 76 -23.80 -3.32 51.63
N LEU A 77 -22.84 -4.18 51.24
CA LEU A 77 -21.70 -4.63 52.04
C LEU A 77 -20.47 -3.69 51.95
N PHE A 78 -20.47 -2.72 51.05
CA PHE A 78 -19.35 -1.78 50.91
C PHE A 78 -19.21 -0.85 52.11
N LYS A 79 -17.97 -0.51 52.46
CA LYS A 79 -17.65 0.64 53.32
C LYS A 79 -18.20 1.93 52.70
N THR A 80 -18.65 2.86 53.55
CA THR A 80 -18.89 4.25 53.16
C THR A 80 -17.63 4.85 52.54
N ALA A 81 -17.76 5.52 51.40
CA ALA A 81 -16.65 6.14 50.66
C ALA A 81 -15.56 5.18 50.12
N ALA A 82 -15.86 3.88 50.00
CA ALA A 82 -15.02 2.96 49.23
C ALA A 82 -14.97 3.33 47.73
N THR A 83 -13.97 2.80 47.02
CA THR A 83 -13.83 2.93 45.56
C THR A 83 -14.13 1.61 44.85
N LEU A 84 -14.86 1.63 43.75
CA LEU A 84 -15.21 0.47 42.91
C LEU A 84 -14.62 0.62 41.50
N ILE A 85 -13.90 -0.39 41.02
CA ILE A 85 -13.49 -0.53 39.62
C ILE A 85 -14.22 -1.74 39.02
N SER A 86 -15.04 -1.55 37.98
CA SER A 86 -15.69 -2.64 37.23
C SER A 86 -16.33 -2.20 35.91
N PHE A 87 -16.84 -3.13 35.10
CA PHE A 87 -17.82 -2.80 34.04
C PHE A 87 -19.18 -2.45 34.66
N ILE A 88 -19.65 -1.22 34.44
CA ILE A 88 -20.89 -0.66 35.03
C ILE A 88 -22.00 -0.50 33.99
N TYR A 89 -21.67 -0.10 32.76
CA TYR A 89 -22.65 0.32 31.74
C TYR A 89 -23.66 1.36 32.29
N PRO A 90 -23.21 2.59 32.65
CA PRO A 90 -24.00 3.56 33.41
C PRO A 90 -25.33 3.94 32.76
N ALA A 91 -25.35 4.11 31.44
CA ALA A 91 -26.55 4.48 30.69
C ALA A 91 -27.65 3.39 30.69
N GLN A 92 -27.31 2.16 31.11
CA GLN A 92 -28.20 1.00 31.14
C GLN A 92 -28.57 0.57 32.57
N ASN A 93 -27.94 1.11 33.62
CA ASN A 93 -28.06 0.61 34.99
C ASN A 93 -28.31 1.72 36.05
N PRO A 94 -29.37 2.54 35.92
CA PRO A 94 -29.60 3.71 36.80
C PRO A 94 -29.80 3.35 38.28
N ASP A 95 -30.51 2.27 38.60
CA ASP A 95 -30.77 1.87 39.99
C ASP A 95 -29.49 1.41 40.74
N LEU A 96 -28.54 0.83 40.01
CA LEU A 96 -27.22 0.48 40.56
C LEU A 96 -26.43 1.74 40.91
N LEU A 97 -26.43 2.75 40.03
CA LEU A 97 -25.78 4.03 40.29
C LEU A 97 -26.40 4.71 41.53
N LYS A 98 -27.73 4.65 41.68
CA LYS A 98 -28.42 5.16 42.87
C LYS A 98 -27.95 4.47 44.15
N LYS A 99 -27.93 3.13 44.18
CA LYS A 99 -27.43 2.37 45.36
C LYS A 99 -25.97 2.67 45.70
N LEU A 100 -25.10 2.86 44.70
CA LEU A 100 -23.69 3.20 44.91
C LEU A 100 -23.55 4.65 45.43
N ALA A 101 -24.39 5.58 44.98
CA ALA A 101 -24.45 6.95 45.49
C ALA A 101 -24.97 7.02 46.93
N GLU A 102 -25.96 6.21 47.31
CA GLU A 102 -26.45 6.07 48.70
C GLU A 102 -25.32 5.61 49.66
N LYS A 103 -24.39 4.77 49.17
CA LYS A 103 -23.17 4.33 49.88
C LYS A 103 -22.00 5.33 49.79
N LYS A 104 -22.16 6.43 49.05
CA LYS A 104 -21.12 7.43 48.74
C LYS A 104 -19.88 6.81 48.07
N THR A 105 -20.06 5.73 47.31
CA THR A 105 -18.97 4.99 46.65
C THR A 105 -18.44 5.75 45.43
N THR A 106 -17.12 5.87 45.30
CA THR A 106 -16.46 6.37 44.07
C THR A 106 -16.42 5.25 43.04
N VAL A 107 -16.86 5.48 41.80
CA VAL A 107 -17.01 4.41 40.79
C VAL A 107 -16.24 4.73 39.51
N LEU A 108 -15.36 3.81 39.11
CA LEU A 108 -14.61 3.85 37.84
C LEU A 108 -15.16 2.75 36.92
N ALA A 109 -15.76 3.17 35.80
CA ALA A 109 -16.43 2.29 34.84
C ALA A 109 -15.49 1.90 33.68
N MET A 110 -15.09 0.63 33.61
CA MET A 110 -14.15 0.13 32.59
C MET A 110 -14.70 0.15 31.16
N ASP A 111 -16.03 0.23 31.00
CA ASP A 111 -16.71 0.43 29.70
C ASP A 111 -16.71 1.88 29.22
N GLN A 112 -16.41 2.84 30.11
CA GLN A 112 -16.35 4.28 29.81
C GLN A 112 -14.92 4.79 29.63
N VAL A 113 -13.92 3.90 29.56
CA VAL A 113 -12.54 4.26 29.20
C VAL A 113 -12.55 4.80 27.76
N PRO A 114 -12.20 6.09 27.52
CA PRO A 114 -12.21 6.64 26.18
C PRO A 114 -11.11 5.99 25.34
N ARG A 115 -11.41 5.65 24.07
CA ARG A 115 -10.45 5.03 23.14
C ARG A 115 -9.45 6.03 22.56
N VAL A 116 -8.68 6.66 23.45
CA VAL A 116 -7.56 7.57 23.13
C VAL A 116 -6.22 6.85 23.29
N THR A 117 -5.18 7.33 22.62
CA THR A 117 -3.85 6.67 22.56
C THR A 117 -3.29 6.33 23.94
N ILE A 118 -3.37 7.25 24.90
CA ILE A 118 -2.87 7.08 26.28
C ILE A 118 -3.69 6.09 27.13
N ALA A 119 -4.80 5.55 26.60
CA ALA A 119 -5.71 4.65 27.29
C ALA A 119 -5.79 3.24 26.70
N GLN A 120 -5.15 2.99 25.55
CA GLN A 120 -5.21 1.68 24.86
C GLN A 120 -4.66 0.54 25.73
N GLY A 121 -3.64 0.79 26.56
CA GLY A 121 -3.05 -0.19 27.47
C GLY A 121 -3.98 -0.69 28.58
N TYR A 122 -5.14 -0.04 28.78
CA TYR A 122 -6.18 -0.45 29.72
C TYR A 122 -7.59 -0.47 29.10
N ASP A 123 -7.70 -0.55 27.76
CA ASP A 123 -8.97 -0.80 27.07
C ASP A 123 -9.42 -2.26 27.24
N ALA A 124 -10.27 -2.47 28.24
CA ALA A 124 -10.89 -3.75 28.54
C ALA A 124 -11.85 -4.23 27.42
N LEU A 125 -12.47 -3.33 26.66
CA LEU A 125 -13.38 -3.69 25.56
C LEU A 125 -12.61 -4.27 24.37
N SER A 126 -11.51 -3.63 23.97
CA SER A 126 -10.62 -4.15 22.90
C SER A 126 -10.00 -5.49 23.28
N SER A 127 -9.61 -5.64 24.55
CA SER A 127 -9.13 -6.92 25.10
C SER A 127 -10.20 -8.03 25.01
N MET A 128 -11.46 -7.72 25.36
CA MET A 128 -12.57 -8.67 25.20
C MET A 128 -12.91 -8.94 23.74
N ALA A 129 -12.76 -7.98 22.82
CA ALA A 129 -13.03 -8.16 21.39
C ALA A 129 -12.07 -9.16 20.71
N ASN A 130 -10.79 -9.15 21.08
CA ASN A 130 -9.80 -10.14 20.63
C ASN A 130 -10.19 -11.56 21.11
N ILE A 131 -10.46 -11.69 22.42
CA ILE A 131 -10.91 -12.95 23.03
C ILE A 131 -12.22 -13.43 22.38
N ALA A 132 -13.15 -12.52 22.06
CA ALA A 132 -14.40 -12.84 21.39
C ALA A 132 -14.19 -13.37 19.96
N GLY A 133 -13.27 -12.78 19.18
CA GLY A 133 -12.94 -13.27 17.83
C GLY A 133 -12.37 -14.70 17.86
N TYR A 134 -11.36 -14.95 18.70
CA TYR A 134 -10.83 -16.30 18.91
C TYR A 134 -11.92 -17.27 19.41
N LYS A 135 -12.74 -16.84 20.38
CA LYS A 135 -13.77 -17.70 20.97
C LYS A 135 -14.94 -17.98 20.03
N ALA A 136 -15.32 -17.04 19.16
CA ALA A 136 -16.34 -17.25 18.13
C ALA A 136 -15.96 -18.43 17.22
N VAL A 137 -14.69 -18.49 16.80
CA VAL A 137 -14.17 -19.59 15.98
C VAL A 137 -14.14 -20.93 16.75
N VAL A 138 -13.68 -20.94 18.00
CA VAL A 138 -13.68 -22.16 18.83
C VAL A 138 -15.10 -22.64 19.13
N LEU A 139 -16.07 -21.73 19.27
CA LEU A 139 -17.49 -22.09 19.37
C LEU A 139 -18.02 -22.65 18.05
N ALA A 140 -17.70 -22.02 16.92
CA ALA A 140 -18.10 -22.52 15.60
C ALA A 140 -17.59 -23.95 15.38
N ALA A 141 -16.33 -24.25 15.70
CA ALA A 141 -15.77 -25.60 15.60
C ALA A 141 -16.41 -26.62 16.57
N ASN A 142 -16.91 -26.18 17.73
CA ASN A 142 -17.60 -27.05 18.68
C ASN A 142 -19.07 -27.34 18.28
N HIS A 143 -19.72 -26.40 17.58
CA HIS A 143 -21.13 -26.55 17.15
C HIS A 143 -21.28 -27.10 15.72
N PHE A 144 -20.25 -26.97 14.89
CA PHE A 144 -20.25 -27.46 13.52
C PHE A 144 -19.85 -28.95 13.47
N GLY A 145 -20.81 -29.83 13.16
CA GLY A 145 -20.64 -31.29 13.18
C GLY A 145 -19.78 -31.90 12.06
N ARG A 146 -18.80 -31.17 11.51
CA ARG A 146 -17.85 -31.62 10.48
C ARG A 146 -16.46 -31.05 10.76
N PHE A 147 -15.40 -31.71 10.28
CA PHE A 147 -14.03 -31.23 10.48
C PHE A 147 -13.78 -29.88 9.79
N PHE A 148 -13.05 -28.98 10.46
CA PHE A 148 -12.51 -27.77 9.81
C PHE A 148 -11.42 -28.14 8.79
N THR A 149 -10.48 -29.00 9.20
CA THR A 149 -9.41 -29.50 8.34
C THR A 149 -9.94 -30.56 7.37
N GLY A 150 -9.78 -30.32 6.07
CA GLY A 150 -10.06 -31.32 5.03
C GLY A 150 -8.97 -32.41 4.98
N GLN A 151 -9.36 -33.65 4.72
CA GLN A 151 -8.46 -34.81 4.77
C GLN A 151 -8.73 -35.78 3.60
N ILE A 152 -7.67 -36.43 3.13
CA ILE A 152 -7.76 -37.58 2.21
C ILE A 152 -7.26 -38.80 2.98
N THR A 153 -8.09 -39.84 3.04
CA THR A 153 -7.81 -41.10 3.76
C THR A 153 -8.17 -42.29 2.88
N ALA A 154 -7.83 -43.50 3.31
CA ALA A 154 -8.31 -44.73 2.65
C ALA A 154 -9.85 -44.86 2.65
N ALA A 155 -10.55 -44.18 3.57
CA ALA A 155 -12.01 -44.11 3.63
C ALA A 155 -12.60 -42.98 2.75
N GLY A 156 -11.79 -42.30 1.94
CA GLY A 156 -12.21 -41.24 1.03
C GLY A 156 -11.77 -39.83 1.47
N LYS A 157 -12.38 -38.82 0.85
CA LYS A 157 -12.01 -37.40 0.96
C LYS A 157 -13.09 -36.59 1.68
N VAL A 158 -12.72 -35.99 2.81
CA VAL A 158 -13.55 -35.01 3.52
C VAL A 158 -13.09 -33.61 3.13
N PRO A 159 -13.95 -32.73 2.59
CA PRO A 159 -13.59 -31.34 2.29
C PRO A 159 -13.41 -30.52 3.58
N PRO A 160 -12.56 -29.48 3.58
CA PRO A 160 -12.47 -28.54 4.70
C PRO A 160 -13.74 -27.71 4.85
N ALA A 161 -14.00 -27.22 6.07
CA ALA A 161 -15.04 -26.23 6.33
C ALA A 161 -14.72 -24.89 5.65
N LYS A 162 -15.76 -24.12 5.32
CA LYS A 162 -15.66 -22.78 4.72
C LYS A 162 -16.17 -21.71 5.68
N VAL A 163 -15.32 -20.74 6.02
CA VAL A 163 -15.61 -19.69 7.00
C VAL A 163 -15.52 -18.33 6.33
N LEU A 164 -16.64 -17.65 6.11
CA LEU A 164 -16.67 -16.25 5.72
C LEU A 164 -16.38 -15.34 6.92
N ILE A 165 -15.68 -14.24 6.69
CA ILE A 165 -15.47 -13.18 7.67
C ILE A 165 -15.64 -11.87 6.90
N ILE A 166 -16.73 -11.17 7.14
CA ILE A 166 -17.11 -9.90 6.50
C ILE A 166 -16.30 -8.73 7.12
N GLY A 167 -15.00 -8.98 7.37
CA GLY A 167 -13.94 -7.99 7.56
C GLY A 167 -13.04 -8.24 8.78
N GLY A 168 -11.91 -7.54 8.85
CA GLY A 168 -10.85 -7.73 9.84
C GLY A 168 -10.60 -6.55 10.77
N GLY A 169 -11.52 -6.28 11.70
CA GLY A 169 -11.22 -5.50 12.89
C GLY A 169 -10.44 -6.38 13.86
N VAL A 170 -10.20 -5.93 15.10
CA VAL A 170 -9.55 -6.76 16.13
C VAL A 170 -10.22 -8.15 16.25
N ALA A 171 -11.56 -8.19 16.27
CA ALA A 171 -12.32 -9.44 16.33
C ALA A 171 -12.26 -10.26 15.02
N GLY A 172 -12.37 -9.61 13.86
CA GLY A 172 -12.37 -10.28 12.56
C GLY A 172 -11.01 -10.88 12.16
N LEU A 173 -9.91 -10.21 12.49
CA LEU A 173 -8.55 -10.73 12.29
C LEU A 173 -8.22 -11.87 13.24
N ALA A 174 -8.58 -11.73 14.51
CA ALA A 174 -8.47 -12.83 15.48
C ALA A 174 -9.26 -14.07 15.00
N SER A 175 -10.43 -13.84 14.41
CA SER A 175 -11.25 -14.88 13.80
C SER A 175 -10.58 -15.51 12.57
N ALA A 176 -10.00 -14.72 11.67
CA ALA A 176 -9.32 -15.24 10.48
C ALA A 176 -8.10 -16.11 10.82
N GLY A 177 -7.24 -15.63 11.73
CA GLY A 177 -6.08 -16.40 12.20
C GLY A 177 -6.46 -17.70 12.92
N ALA A 178 -7.51 -17.66 13.75
CA ALA A 178 -8.00 -18.85 14.44
C ALA A 178 -8.67 -19.85 13.47
N ALA A 179 -9.50 -19.39 12.53
CA ALA A 179 -10.19 -20.28 11.60
C ALA A 179 -9.22 -20.93 10.61
N LYS A 180 -8.22 -20.18 10.14
CA LYS A 180 -7.20 -20.69 9.22
C LYS A 180 -6.27 -21.69 9.89
N SER A 181 -5.84 -21.44 11.14
CA SER A 181 -4.93 -22.35 11.84
C SER A 181 -5.55 -23.71 12.18
N MET A 182 -6.88 -23.79 12.30
CA MET A 182 -7.62 -25.07 12.38
C MET A 182 -7.89 -25.73 11.01
N GLY A 183 -7.30 -25.22 9.93
CA GLY A 183 -7.32 -25.86 8.60
C GLY A 183 -8.56 -25.61 7.74
N ALA A 184 -9.43 -24.67 8.12
CA ALA A 184 -10.57 -24.27 7.30
C ALA A 184 -10.16 -23.37 6.11
N VAL A 185 -11.02 -23.32 5.09
CA VAL A 185 -10.94 -22.33 4.00
C VAL A 185 -11.64 -21.06 4.49
N VAL A 186 -10.87 -20.01 4.75
CA VAL A 186 -11.40 -18.72 5.20
C VAL A 186 -11.61 -17.79 4.00
N ARG A 187 -12.75 -17.09 3.94
CA ARG A 187 -13.08 -16.02 3.00
C ARG A 187 -13.22 -14.69 3.75
N GLY A 188 -12.94 -13.56 3.10
CA GLY A 188 -12.81 -12.25 3.72
C GLY A 188 -13.46 -11.11 2.93
N PHE A 189 -14.23 -10.20 3.52
CA PHE A 189 -14.80 -9.02 2.83
C PHE A 189 -14.72 -7.73 3.66
N ASP A 190 -14.62 -6.52 3.09
CA ASP A 190 -15.25 -5.32 3.69
C ASP A 190 -15.40 -4.17 2.67
N THR A 191 -16.22 -3.18 3.03
CA THR A 191 -16.37 -1.87 2.37
C THR A 191 -15.04 -1.09 2.27
N ARG A 192 -14.14 -1.36 3.22
CA ARG A 192 -12.78 -0.84 3.35
C ARG A 192 -11.80 -1.98 3.02
N ALA A 193 -10.74 -1.82 2.23
CA ALA A 193 -9.92 -2.98 1.78
C ALA A 193 -8.99 -3.69 2.86
N ALA A 194 -7.65 -3.52 2.99
CA ALA A 194 -6.53 -4.13 3.79
C ALA A 194 -6.66 -4.74 5.17
N ALA A 195 -7.82 -4.83 5.78
CA ALA A 195 -8.07 -6.09 6.44
C ALA A 195 -8.50 -7.20 5.46
N LEU A 196 -8.66 -6.91 4.15
CA LEU A 196 -8.60 -7.80 2.98
C LEU A 196 -7.16 -8.25 2.69
N GLU A 197 -6.16 -7.37 2.80
CA GLU A 197 -4.73 -7.73 2.79
C GLU A 197 -4.29 -8.36 4.11
N GLN A 198 -4.78 -7.89 5.28
CA GLN A 198 -4.54 -8.59 6.53
C GLN A 198 -5.27 -9.96 6.53
N PHE A 199 -6.42 -10.11 5.88
CA PHE A 199 -7.03 -11.41 5.56
C PHE A 199 -6.14 -12.25 4.62
N LYS A 200 -5.68 -11.68 3.50
CA LYS A 200 -4.83 -12.38 2.52
C LYS A 200 -3.50 -12.83 3.13
N SER A 201 -2.92 -12.05 4.02
CA SER A 201 -1.72 -12.42 4.81
C SER A 201 -2.02 -13.39 5.95
N LEU A 202 -3.24 -13.38 6.51
CA LEU A 202 -3.77 -14.46 7.37
C LEU A 202 -4.26 -15.68 6.55
N GLY A 203 -4.04 -15.71 5.22
CA GLY A 203 -4.33 -16.85 4.35
C GLY A 203 -5.81 -17.05 3.97
N ALA A 204 -6.63 -16.02 4.08
CA ALA A 204 -8.03 -16.01 3.63
C ALA A 204 -8.19 -15.50 2.18
N GLU A 205 -9.27 -15.91 1.52
CA GLU A 205 -9.70 -15.50 0.18
C GLU A 205 -10.47 -14.16 0.26
N PRO A 206 -9.92 -13.01 -0.17
CA PRO A 206 -10.66 -11.74 -0.18
C PRO A 206 -11.76 -11.75 -1.25
N LEU A 207 -12.86 -11.06 -0.96
CA LEU A 207 -14.06 -10.94 -1.79
C LEU A 207 -14.32 -9.47 -2.14
N GLU A 208 -15.02 -9.23 -3.26
CA GLU A 208 -15.28 -7.91 -3.84
C GLU A 208 -16.72 -7.82 -4.39
N VAL A 209 -17.26 -6.61 -4.51
CA VAL A 209 -18.62 -6.30 -5.01
C VAL A 209 -18.54 -5.73 -6.43
N ASP A 210 -19.53 -6.02 -7.29
CA ASP A 210 -19.63 -5.50 -8.67
C ASP A 210 -19.81 -3.96 -8.75
N LEU A 211 -20.11 -3.29 -7.63
CA LEU A 211 -20.34 -1.84 -7.53
C LEU A 211 -19.20 -1.16 -6.76
N LYS A 212 -18.70 -0.02 -7.24
CA LYS A 212 -17.51 0.65 -6.68
C LYS A 212 -17.84 1.95 -5.94
N GLU A 213 -17.72 1.92 -4.62
CA GLU A 213 -17.75 3.05 -3.70
C GLU A 213 -16.59 2.92 -2.68
N SER A 214 -16.26 3.97 -1.92
CA SER A 214 -15.22 3.95 -0.86
C SER A 214 -15.85 4.04 0.53
N GLY A 215 -15.37 3.25 1.51
CA GLY A 215 -15.93 3.12 2.86
C GLY A 215 -15.16 3.79 4.01
N GLU A 216 -14.24 4.71 3.74
CA GLU A 216 -13.44 5.38 4.78
C GLU A 216 -14.23 6.41 5.61
N GLY A 217 -14.06 6.38 6.94
CA GLY A 217 -14.63 7.33 7.90
C GLY A 217 -13.57 7.96 8.82
N GLN A 218 -14.00 8.93 9.65
CA GLN A 218 -13.09 9.61 10.58
C GLN A 218 -12.53 8.67 11.67
N GLY A 219 -11.30 8.94 12.10
CA GLY A 219 -10.66 8.23 13.21
C GLY A 219 -10.31 6.75 12.92
N GLY A 220 -10.32 6.32 11.66
CA GLY A 220 -10.04 4.93 11.27
C GLY A 220 -11.23 3.97 11.38
N TYR A 221 -12.44 4.48 11.64
CA TYR A 221 -13.69 3.72 11.54
C TYR A 221 -14.17 3.65 10.07
N ALA A 222 -15.09 2.73 9.78
CA ALA A 222 -15.87 2.77 8.53
C ALA A 222 -16.92 3.88 8.59
N LYS A 223 -17.30 4.41 7.42
CA LYS A 223 -18.52 5.21 7.27
C LYS A 223 -19.69 4.34 6.81
N GLU A 224 -20.90 4.88 6.93
CA GLU A 224 -22.09 4.32 6.29
C GLU A 224 -21.96 4.44 4.74
N MET A 225 -22.38 3.39 4.03
CA MET A 225 -22.27 3.27 2.57
C MET A 225 -23.57 3.66 1.88
N SER A 226 -23.55 3.88 0.57
CA SER A 226 -24.78 4.04 -0.23
C SER A 226 -25.66 2.79 -0.15
N LYS A 227 -26.98 2.98 -0.33
CA LYS A 227 -27.94 1.85 -0.30
C LYS A 227 -27.67 0.88 -1.44
N GLU A 228 -27.28 1.41 -2.58
CA GLU A 228 -26.94 0.68 -3.79
C GLU A 228 -25.70 -0.20 -3.59
N PHE A 229 -24.69 0.30 -2.86
CA PHE A 229 -23.54 -0.50 -2.44
C PHE A 229 -23.95 -1.57 -1.42
N ILE A 230 -24.74 -1.21 -0.41
CA ILE A 230 -25.23 -2.16 0.61
C ILE A 230 -26.09 -3.27 -0.02
N GLU A 231 -26.93 -2.98 -1.01
CA GLU A 231 -27.71 -3.98 -1.74
C GLU A 231 -26.82 -4.92 -2.57
N ALA A 232 -25.79 -4.39 -3.24
CA ALA A 232 -24.83 -5.19 -3.98
C ALA A 232 -23.91 -6.04 -3.06
N GLU A 233 -23.55 -5.50 -1.89
CA GLU A 233 -22.85 -6.16 -0.80
C GLU A 233 -23.69 -7.30 -0.20
N MET A 234 -24.96 -7.05 0.13
CA MET A 234 -25.91 -8.08 0.57
C MET A 234 -26.13 -9.15 -0.50
N LYS A 235 -26.12 -8.80 -1.79
CA LYS A 235 -26.21 -9.75 -2.91
C LYS A 235 -24.97 -10.64 -3.02
N LEU A 236 -23.77 -10.10 -2.79
CA LEU A 236 -22.53 -10.87 -2.68
C LEU A 236 -22.62 -11.85 -1.50
N PHE A 237 -23.07 -11.39 -0.33
CA PHE A 237 -23.21 -12.27 0.85
C PHE A 237 -24.27 -13.33 0.63
N ALA A 238 -25.44 -13.00 0.09
CA ALA A 238 -26.50 -13.96 -0.21
C ALA A 238 -26.04 -15.09 -1.15
N LYS A 239 -25.10 -14.81 -2.08
CA LYS A 239 -24.44 -15.83 -2.91
C LYS A 239 -23.43 -16.67 -2.11
N GLN A 240 -22.64 -16.05 -1.24
CA GLN A 240 -21.65 -16.75 -0.40
C GLN A 240 -22.29 -17.64 0.68
N CYS A 241 -23.38 -17.17 1.31
CA CYS A 241 -24.18 -17.90 2.32
C CYS A 241 -24.75 -19.25 1.82
N GLN A 242 -24.75 -19.50 0.51
CA GLN A 242 -25.15 -20.79 -0.08
C GLN A 242 -24.01 -21.82 -0.13
N ASP A 243 -22.76 -21.37 0.00
CA ASP A 243 -21.55 -22.20 -0.16
C ASP A 243 -20.66 -22.25 1.11
N VAL A 244 -20.78 -21.28 2.03
CA VAL A 244 -20.00 -21.23 3.28
C VAL A 244 -20.74 -21.83 4.46
N ASP A 245 -19.99 -22.36 5.43
CA ASP A 245 -20.53 -22.99 6.63
C ASP A 245 -20.71 -22.00 7.83
N ILE A 246 -19.91 -20.91 7.92
CA ILE A 246 -19.77 -19.99 9.11
C ILE A 246 -19.46 -18.51 8.66
N ILE A 247 -19.79 -17.42 9.43
CA ILE A 247 -19.71 -15.95 9.02
C ILE A 247 -19.31 -14.89 10.15
N ILE A 248 -18.42 -13.85 9.96
CA ILE A 248 -17.89 -12.76 10.94
C ILE A 248 -17.62 -11.27 10.31
N THR A 249 -16.81 -10.21 10.76
CA THR A 249 -16.87 -8.69 10.37
C THR A 249 -15.66 -7.57 10.42
N THR A 250 -15.53 -6.50 9.53
CA THR A 250 -14.77 -5.10 9.40
C THR A 250 -13.28 -4.72 8.81
N ALA A 251 -12.89 -4.01 7.66
CA ALA A 251 -11.47 -3.90 7.01
C ALA A 251 -10.72 -2.52 6.51
N LEU A 252 -9.78 -2.32 5.47
CA LEU A 252 -9.12 -1.02 4.83
C LEU A 252 -7.74 -0.99 3.93
N ILE A 253 -7.60 -0.88 2.54
CA ILE A 253 -6.31 -0.89 1.63
C ILE A 253 -6.29 0.20 0.50
N PRO A 254 -5.11 0.50 -0.14
CA PRO A 254 -4.70 -0.01 -1.50
C PRO A 254 -3.19 -0.40 -1.70
N GLY A 255 -2.75 -0.96 -2.85
CA GLY A 255 -1.31 -1.28 -3.10
C GLY A 255 -0.86 -1.68 -4.54
N GLY A 256 0.44 -1.54 -4.85
CA GLY A 256 1.05 -1.83 -6.18
C GLY A 256 2.58 -1.64 -6.27
N PHE A 257 3.19 -1.94 -7.43
CA PHE A 257 4.66 -1.86 -7.71
C PHE A 257 4.99 -1.49 -9.19
N LEU A 258 6.28 -1.38 -9.56
CA LEU A 258 6.76 -0.84 -10.85
C LEU A 258 8.09 -0.04 -10.81
N VAL A 259 9.29 -0.47 -10.42
CA VAL A 259 9.81 -1.51 -9.51
C VAL A 259 9.63 -3.00 -9.89
N THR A 260 10.60 -3.60 -10.63
CA THR A 260 10.77 -5.07 -10.83
C THR A 260 12.22 -5.58 -10.89
N GLN A 261 12.70 -6.17 -12.01
CA GLN A 261 13.28 -7.53 -12.02
C GLN A 261 14.30 -7.88 -10.92
N ARG A 262 15.43 -7.16 -10.81
CA ARG A 262 16.45 -7.41 -9.75
C ARG A 262 15.85 -7.47 -8.35
N MET A 263 14.74 -6.76 -8.13
CA MET A 263 14.02 -6.66 -6.86
C MET A 263 12.98 -7.77 -6.69
N LEU A 264 12.46 -8.34 -7.78
CA LEU A 264 11.70 -9.61 -7.73
C LEU A 264 12.60 -10.77 -7.29
N ASP A 265 13.85 -10.78 -7.75
CA ASP A 265 14.86 -11.74 -7.31
C ASP A 265 15.24 -11.51 -5.83
N MET A 266 15.19 -10.27 -5.32
CA MET A 266 15.31 -9.96 -3.89
C MET A 266 14.07 -10.38 -3.07
N PHE A 267 12.89 -10.49 -3.69
CA PHE A 267 11.68 -11.02 -3.07
C PHE A 267 11.59 -12.56 -3.12
N LYS A 268 12.48 -13.23 -3.85
CA LYS A 268 12.58 -14.68 -3.86
C LYS A 268 13.12 -15.20 -2.52
N ARG A 269 12.40 -16.12 -1.90
CA ARG A 269 12.80 -16.72 -0.62
C ARG A 269 13.74 -17.90 -0.89
N PRO A 270 14.74 -18.16 -0.01
CA PRO A 270 15.57 -19.37 -0.09
C PRO A 270 14.77 -20.69 0.02
N THR A 271 13.52 -20.62 0.47
CA THR A 271 12.57 -21.73 0.61
C THR A 271 11.52 -21.81 -0.51
N ASP A 272 11.57 -20.93 -1.51
CA ASP A 272 10.71 -21.05 -2.70
C ASP A 272 11.18 -22.22 -3.58
N PRO A 273 10.26 -22.97 -4.23
CA PRO A 273 10.64 -24.02 -5.17
C PRO A 273 11.52 -23.52 -6.33
N PRO A 274 12.33 -24.40 -6.95
CA PRO A 274 13.06 -24.07 -8.17
C PRO A 274 12.12 -23.56 -9.27
N GLU A 275 12.42 -22.38 -9.80
CA GLU A 275 11.66 -21.75 -10.89
C GLU A 275 12.46 -21.84 -12.20
N TYR A 276 11.79 -22.19 -13.29
CA TYR A 276 12.42 -22.49 -14.57
C TYR A 276 12.20 -21.36 -15.57
N ASN A 277 12.58 -20.13 -15.21
CA ASN A 277 12.32 -18.91 -15.99
C ASN A 277 12.88 -18.94 -17.42
N TYR A 278 13.88 -19.80 -17.71
CA TYR A 278 14.37 -20.03 -19.08
C TYR A 278 13.33 -20.67 -20.00
N LEU A 279 12.28 -21.32 -19.48
CA LEU A 279 11.20 -21.87 -20.30
C LEU A 279 10.40 -20.78 -21.02
N TYR A 280 10.41 -19.53 -20.52
CA TYR A 280 9.80 -18.38 -21.22
C TYR A 280 10.58 -17.97 -22.48
N LEU A 281 11.79 -18.51 -22.71
CA LEU A 281 12.46 -18.39 -24.01
C LEU A 281 11.74 -19.16 -25.12
N LEU A 282 10.94 -20.19 -24.80
CA LEU A 282 10.18 -20.95 -25.79
C LEU A 282 9.13 -20.07 -26.51
N PRO A 283 8.16 -19.42 -25.82
CA PRO A 283 7.23 -18.52 -26.49
C PRO A 283 7.91 -17.32 -27.15
N GLY A 284 8.95 -16.74 -26.53
CA GLY A 284 9.71 -15.64 -27.12
C GLY A 284 10.42 -16.01 -28.43
N GLY A 285 11.07 -17.17 -28.45
CA GLY A 285 11.74 -17.72 -29.63
C GLY A 285 10.78 -18.14 -30.73
N VAL A 286 9.61 -18.71 -30.38
CA VAL A 286 8.54 -19.01 -31.34
C VAL A 286 7.93 -17.74 -31.92
N PHE A 287 7.73 -16.69 -31.12
CA PHE A 287 7.15 -15.42 -31.56
C PHE A 287 8.06 -14.68 -32.56
N VAL A 288 9.33 -14.44 -32.18
CA VAL A 288 10.27 -13.73 -33.05
C VAL A 288 10.79 -14.61 -34.20
N GLY A 289 11.03 -15.90 -33.96
CA GLY A 289 11.45 -16.85 -34.99
C GLY A 289 10.35 -17.17 -36.00
N GLY A 290 9.09 -17.26 -35.55
CA GLY A 290 7.92 -17.40 -36.42
C GLY A 290 7.72 -16.18 -37.33
N TYR A 291 7.96 -14.97 -36.81
CA TYR A 291 7.99 -13.76 -37.63
C TYR A 291 9.11 -13.78 -38.68
N ALA A 292 10.33 -14.14 -38.30
CA ALA A 292 11.45 -14.25 -39.25
C ALA A 292 11.17 -15.30 -40.35
N ALA A 293 10.55 -16.43 -40.00
CA ALA A 293 10.12 -17.44 -40.96
C ALA A 293 9.04 -16.88 -41.91
N ALA A 294 8.01 -16.21 -41.40
CA ALA A 294 6.95 -15.59 -42.20
C ALA A 294 7.52 -14.53 -43.18
N LEU A 295 8.41 -13.66 -42.70
CA LEU A 295 9.08 -12.65 -43.51
C LEU A 295 9.94 -13.28 -44.61
N SER A 296 10.66 -14.38 -44.31
CA SER A 296 11.41 -15.14 -45.32
C SER A 296 10.52 -15.86 -46.35
N GLY A 297 9.29 -16.19 -45.98
CA GLY A 297 8.25 -16.70 -46.88
C GLY A 297 7.52 -15.63 -47.70
N GLY A 298 7.92 -14.35 -47.57
CA GLY A 298 7.31 -13.23 -48.29
C GLY A 298 6.03 -12.66 -47.67
N TYR A 299 5.64 -13.11 -46.47
CA TYR A 299 4.49 -12.56 -45.74
C TYR A 299 4.89 -11.31 -44.97
N ASN A 300 4.05 -10.27 -45.03
CA ASN A 300 4.17 -9.07 -44.20
C ASN A 300 3.09 -9.14 -43.10
N ILE A 301 3.49 -9.17 -41.83
CA ILE A 301 2.59 -9.42 -40.67
C ILE A 301 2.83 -8.47 -39.49
N GLU A 302 3.43 -7.31 -39.77
CA GLU A 302 3.97 -6.37 -38.79
C GLU A 302 2.87 -5.83 -37.86
N GLN A 303 1.68 -5.54 -38.41
CA GLN A 303 0.52 -5.09 -37.62
C GLN A 303 0.02 -6.16 -36.62
N MET A 304 0.13 -7.45 -36.96
CA MET A 304 -0.19 -8.55 -36.06
C MET A 304 0.89 -8.73 -34.99
N MET A 305 2.16 -8.52 -35.36
CA MET A 305 3.27 -8.47 -34.39
C MET A 305 3.13 -7.29 -33.44
N TYR A 306 2.69 -6.12 -33.88
CA TYR A 306 2.39 -4.96 -33.03
C TYR A 306 1.28 -5.27 -32.03
N LEU A 307 0.18 -5.90 -32.46
CA LEU A 307 -0.89 -6.36 -31.56
C LEU A 307 -0.36 -7.37 -30.53
N GLY A 308 0.34 -8.41 -30.97
CA GLY A 308 0.93 -9.42 -30.07
C GLY A 308 1.93 -8.83 -29.07
N SER A 309 2.73 -7.87 -29.52
CA SER A 309 3.72 -7.16 -28.68
C SER A 309 3.04 -6.26 -27.64
N GLY A 310 1.99 -5.53 -28.05
CA GLY A 310 1.18 -4.72 -27.15
C GLY A 310 0.47 -5.55 -26.08
N LEU A 311 -0.10 -6.71 -26.47
CA LEU A 311 -0.69 -7.68 -25.54
C LEU A 311 0.35 -8.25 -24.56
N CYS A 312 1.59 -8.50 -25.01
CA CYS A 312 2.68 -8.90 -24.11
C CYS A 312 3.07 -7.78 -23.13
N CYS A 313 3.08 -6.51 -23.55
CA CYS A 313 3.30 -5.36 -22.66
C CYS A 313 2.16 -5.15 -21.64
N VAL A 314 0.90 -5.35 -22.03
CA VAL A 314 -0.25 -5.34 -21.08
C VAL A 314 -0.14 -6.51 -20.10
N GLY A 315 0.17 -7.71 -20.61
CA GLY A 315 0.45 -8.91 -19.80
C GLY A 315 1.63 -8.71 -18.85
N ALA A 316 2.58 -7.84 -19.19
CA ALA A 316 3.70 -7.50 -18.33
C ALA A 316 3.24 -6.86 -17.02
N LEU A 317 2.47 -5.77 -17.07
CA LEU A 317 1.93 -5.12 -15.86
C LEU A 317 0.91 -6.03 -15.15
N ALA A 318 0.04 -6.72 -15.88
CA ALA A 318 -0.94 -7.63 -15.30
C ALA A 318 -0.26 -8.75 -14.46
N GLY A 319 0.86 -9.28 -14.94
CA GLY A 319 1.66 -10.29 -14.23
C GLY A 319 2.26 -9.80 -12.89
N LEU A 320 2.42 -8.48 -12.69
CA LEU A 320 2.98 -7.91 -11.45
C LEU A 320 1.97 -7.80 -10.31
N SER A 321 0.68 -8.02 -10.58
CA SER A 321 -0.40 -8.00 -9.58
C SER A 321 -0.23 -9.05 -8.46
N THR A 322 0.60 -10.07 -8.65
CA THR A 322 0.97 -11.03 -7.59
C THR A 322 2.45 -11.37 -7.61
N GLN A 323 3.03 -11.58 -6.42
CA GLN A 323 4.45 -11.92 -6.26
C GLN A 323 4.85 -13.25 -6.96
N GLY A 324 3.92 -14.20 -7.07
CA GLY A 324 4.14 -15.47 -7.76
C GLY A 324 4.19 -15.32 -9.29
N THR A 325 3.40 -14.41 -9.86
CA THR A 325 3.36 -14.14 -11.30
C THR A 325 4.33 -13.05 -11.75
N ALA A 326 4.94 -12.30 -10.83
CA ALA A 326 5.72 -11.11 -11.18
C ALA A 326 6.89 -11.38 -12.14
N ARG A 327 7.53 -12.55 -12.06
CA ARG A 327 8.61 -12.97 -12.98
C ARG A 327 8.10 -13.29 -14.39
N LEU A 328 6.87 -13.82 -14.51
CA LEU A 328 6.16 -13.94 -15.80
C LEU A 328 5.83 -12.55 -16.36
N GLY A 329 5.41 -11.60 -15.53
CA GLY A 329 5.19 -10.20 -15.95
C GLY A 329 6.44 -9.60 -16.60
N ASN A 330 7.60 -9.72 -15.95
CA ASN A 330 8.86 -9.26 -16.54
C ASN A 330 9.23 -10.01 -17.84
N ALA A 331 8.99 -11.33 -17.91
CA ALA A 331 9.23 -12.12 -19.11
C ALA A 331 8.36 -11.69 -20.31
N LEU A 332 7.06 -11.45 -20.08
CA LEU A 332 6.14 -10.95 -21.11
C LEU A 332 6.56 -9.56 -21.61
N GLY A 333 7.00 -8.66 -20.73
CA GLY A 333 7.53 -7.35 -21.13
C GLY A 333 8.73 -7.46 -22.07
N MET A 334 9.68 -8.36 -21.78
CA MET A 334 10.83 -8.60 -22.66
C MET A 334 10.42 -9.19 -24.02
N ILE A 335 9.45 -10.10 -24.05
CA ILE A 335 8.92 -10.69 -25.30
C ILE A 335 8.22 -9.62 -26.15
N GLY A 336 7.44 -8.72 -25.53
CA GLY A 336 6.75 -7.63 -26.23
C GLY A 336 7.73 -6.64 -26.87
N VAL A 337 8.75 -6.20 -26.13
CA VAL A 337 9.78 -5.29 -26.68
C VAL A 337 10.57 -5.96 -27.82
N ALA A 338 10.94 -7.23 -27.67
CA ALA A 338 11.67 -7.96 -28.71
C ALA A 338 10.83 -8.17 -30.00
N GLY A 339 9.55 -8.51 -29.87
CA GLY A 339 8.64 -8.64 -31.00
C GLY A 339 8.38 -7.32 -31.74
N GLY A 340 8.24 -6.22 -30.99
CA GLY A 340 8.07 -4.88 -31.55
C GLY A 340 9.26 -4.43 -32.39
N LEU A 341 10.49 -4.60 -31.86
CA LEU A 341 11.73 -4.28 -32.57
C LEU A 341 11.95 -5.19 -33.79
N ALA A 342 11.64 -6.48 -33.69
CA ALA A 342 11.72 -7.39 -34.83
C ALA A 342 10.77 -6.96 -35.96
N ALA A 343 9.53 -6.58 -35.62
CA ALA A 343 8.53 -6.12 -36.58
C ALA A 343 8.97 -4.84 -37.32
N THR A 344 9.41 -3.80 -36.60
CA THR A 344 9.85 -2.54 -37.24
C THR A 344 11.07 -2.75 -38.13
N LEU A 345 12.09 -3.47 -37.66
CA LEU A 345 13.32 -3.74 -38.43
C LEU A 345 13.05 -4.59 -39.68
N GLY A 346 12.21 -5.63 -39.55
CA GLY A 346 11.89 -6.53 -40.66
C GLY A 346 11.00 -5.90 -41.73
N GLY A 347 10.05 -5.03 -41.33
CA GLY A 347 9.19 -4.29 -42.27
C GLY A 347 9.96 -3.29 -43.14
N LEU A 348 10.99 -2.65 -42.58
CA LEU A 348 11.83 -1.66 -43.28
C LEU A 348 12.75 -2.26 -44.35
N LYS A 349 13.07 -3.55 -44.27
CA LYS A 349 13.95 -4.29 -45.20
C LYS A 349 15.25 -3.52 -45.55
N PRO A 350 16.01 -3.03 -44.54
CA PRO A 350 17.18 -2.17 -44.72
C PRO A 350 18.34 -2.86 -45.46
N SER A 351 19.23 -2.06 -46.07
CA SER A 351 20.49 -2.58 -46.63
C SER A 351 21.39 -3.15 -45.52
N PRO A 352 22.35 -4.04 -45.84
CA PRO A 352 23.26 -4.61 -44.84
C PRO A 352 24.04 -3.56 -44.03
N GLU A 353 24.41 -2.44 -44.67
CA GLU A 353 25.16 -1.33 -44.07
C GLU A 353 24.27 -0.54 -43.09
N LEU A 354 23.03 -0.23 -43.49
CA LEU A 354 22.07 0.45 -42.64
C LEU A 354 21.64 -0.44 -41.47
N LEU A 355 21.44 -1.74 -41.70
CA LEU A 355 21.15 -2.71 -40.66
C LEU A 355 22.31 -2.84 -39.66
N ALA A 356 23.56 -2.81 -40.13
CA ALA A 356 24.73 -2.78 -39.28
C ALA A 356 24.80 -1.49 -38.43
N GLN A 357 24.47 -0.33 -39.00
CA GLN A 357 24.39 0.94 -38.26
C GLN A 357 23.31 0.90 -37.17
N MET A 358 22.08 0.47 -37.51
CA MET A 358 20.98 0.30 -36.56
C MET A 358 21.36 -0.67 -35.43
N SER A 359 21.93 -1.83 -35.79
CA SER A 359 22.37 -2.85 -34.84
C SER A 359 23.47 -2.33 -33.91
N GLY A 360 24.44 -1.57 -34.45
CA GLY A 360 25.52 -0.95 -33.68
C GLY A 360 25.00 0.09 -32.67
N ALA A 361 24.03 0.93 -33.07
CA ALA A 361 23.40 1.91 -32.19
C ALA A 361 22.63 1.22 -31.04
N MET A 362 21.81 0.22 -31.35
CA MET A 362 21.08 -0.56 -30.34
C MET A 362 22.03 -1.32 -29.40
N ALA A 363 23.09 -1.94 -29.93
CA ALA A 363 24.08 -2.67 -29.13
C ALA A 363 24.87 -1.73 -28.19
N LEU A 364 25.24 -0.53 -28.66
CA LEU A 364 25.92 0.47 -27.83
C LEU A 364 25.01 0.98 -26.70
N GLY A 365 23.79 1.41 -27.03
CA GLY A 365 22.81 1.90 -26.06
C GLY A 365 22.45 0.82 -25.02
N GLY A 366 22.19 -0.41 -25.49
CA GLY A 366 21.93 -1.56 -24.63
C GLY A 366 23.11 -1.91 -23.71
N THR A 367 24.35 -1.85 -24.22
CA THR A 367 25.56 -2.10 -23.42
C THR A 367 25.76 -1.04 -22.34
N ILE A 368 25.51 0.24 -22.64
CA ILE A 368 25.55 1.33 -21.66
C ILE A 368 24.47 1.13 -20.59
N GLY A 369 23.21 0.88 -21.01
CA GLY A 369 22.08 0.62 -20.10
C GLY A 369 22.32 -0.59 -19.18
N LEU A 370 22.80 -1.71 -19.72
CA LEU A 370 23.19 -2.91 -18.96
C LEU A 370 24.31 -2.62 -17.96
N THR A 371 25.29 -1.79 -18.34
CA THR A 371 26.42 -1.43 -17.48
C THR A 371 25.97 -0.54 -16.31
N ILE A 372 25.09 0.42 -16.55
CA ILE A 372 24.49 1.28 -15.51
C ILE A 372 23.60 0.43 -14.59
N ALA A 373 22.64 -0.31 -15.15
CA ALA A 373 21.66 -1.09 -14.39
C ALA A 373 22.26 -2.22 -13.53
N LYS A 374 23.47 -2.71 -13.88
CA LYS A 374 24.25 -3.65 -13.05
C LYS A 374 25.05 -2.98 -11.93
N ARG A 375 25.45 -1.70 -12.08
CA ARG A 375 26.33 -1.00 -11.14
C ARG A 375 25.58 -0.21 -10.04
N ILE A 376 24.34 0.24 -10.30
CA ILE A 376 23.55 0.99 -9.32
C ILE A 376 23.12 0.15 -8.10
N GLN A 377 23.14 0.78 -6.93
CA GLN A 377 22.55 0.25 -5.71
C GLN A 377 21.02 0.46 -5.73
N ILE A 378 20.29 -0.35 -4.97
CA ILE A 378 18.82 -0.25 -4.89
C ILE A 378 18.38 1.04 -4.18
N THR A 379 19.23 1.63 -3.33
CA THR A 379 19.06 2.98 -2.76
C THR A 379 19.03 4.07 -3.82
N ASP A 380 19.69 3.86 -4.96
CA ASP A 380 19.94 4.86 -5.98
C ASP A 380 18.91 4.79 -7.13
N LEU A 381 17.86 3.97 -6.93
CA LEU A 381 16.81 3.73 -7.91
C LEU A 381 15.95 4.97 -8.23
N PRO A 382 15.56 5.85 -7.28
CA PRO A 382 14.74 7.02 -7.59
C PRO A 382 15.39 7.97 -8.61
N GLN A 383 16.69 8.25 -8.46
CA GLN A 383 17.42 9.07 -9.41
C GLN A 383 17.67 8.34 -10.74
N LEU A 384 17.85 7.00 -10.76
CA LEU A 384 17.94 6.27 -12.02
C LEU A 384 16.62 6.30 -12.81
N VAL A 385 15.47 6.18 -12.14
CA VAL A 385 14.15 6.30 -12.77
C VAL A 385 13.97 7.70 -13.36
N ALA A 386 14.34 8.76 -12.63
CA ALA A 386 14.38 10.11 -13.18
C ALA A 386 15.31 10.21 -14.41
N ALA A 387 16.53 9.66 -14.35
CA ALA A 387 17.46 9.68 -15.47
C ALA A 387 16.89 8.97 -16.73
N PHE A 388 16.19 7.85 -16.57
CA PHE A 388 15.52 7.17 -17.70
C PHE A 388 14.40 8.01 -18.34
N HIS A 389 13.58 8.70 -17.55
CA HIS A 389 12.54 9.58 -18.11
C HIS A 389 13.14 10.71 -18.95
N SER A 390 14.33 11.23 -18.57
CA SER A 390 14.99 12.25 -19.38
C SER A 390 15.41 11.74 -20.77
N LEU A 391 15.92 10.50 -20.85
CA LEU A 391 16.30 9.87 -22.11
C LEU A 391 15.09 9.63 -23.03
N VAL A 392 13.93 9.25 -22.48
CA VAL A 392 12.68 9.11 -23.27
C VAL A 392 12.19 10.47 -23.76
N GLY A 393 12.23 11.51 -22.90
CA GLY A 393 11.86 12.87 -23.30
C GLY A 393 12.75 13.44 -24.42
N LEU A 394 14.06 13.19 -24.34
CA LEU A 394 15.01 13.58 -25.39
C LEU A 394 14.80 12.79 -26.69
N ALA A 395 14.53 11.49 -26.61
CA ALA A 395 14.21 10.67 -27.78
C ALA A 395 12.98 11.22 -28.52
N ALA A 396 11.88 11.49 -27.81
CA ALA A 396 10.66 12.03 -28.41
C ALA A 396 10.87 13.39 -29.12
N VAL A 397 11.71 14.29 -28.55
CA VAL A 397 12.11 15.54 -29.21
C VAL A 397 12.88 15.26 -30.51
N LEU A 398 13.84 14.33 -30.47
CA LEU A 398 14.64 13.96 -31.64
C LEU A 398 13.78 13.31 -32.73
N THR A 399 12.86 12.40 -32.38
CA THR A 399 11.90 11.78 -33.31
C THR A 399 11.03 12.84 -33.99
N CYS A 400 10.38 13.72 -33.21
CA CYS A 400 9.46 14.72 -33.75
C CYS A 400 10.15 15.75 -34.66
N VAL A 401 11.39 16.13 -34.33
CA VAL A 401 12.19 17.01 -35.18
C VAL A 401 12.69 16.27 -36.42
N ALA A 402 13.17 15.04 -36.31
CA ALA A 402 13.64 14.24 -37.45
C ALA A 402 12.53 13.97 -38.48
N GLU A 403 11.32 13.61 -38.01
CA GLU A 403 10.18 13.39 -38.90
C GLU A 403 9.79 14.68 -39.64
N TYR A 404 9.77 15.82 -38.95
CA TYR A 404 9.53 17.12 -39.60
C TYR A 404 10.57 17.42 -40.68
N LEU A 405 11.85 17.07 -40.46
CA LEU A 405 12.91 17.27 -41.45
C LEU A 405 12.77 16.34 -42.68
N ILE A 406 12.26 15.12 -42.49
CA ILE A 406 12.07 14.13 -43.55
C ILE A 406 10.81 14.43 -44.38
N GLU A 407 9.68 14.72 -43.73
CA GLU A 407 8.38 14.89 -44.40
C GLU A 407 8.08 16.32 -44.86
N TYR A 408 8.91 17.30 -44.50
CA TYR A 408 8.77 18.69 -44.96
C TYR A 408 8.51 18.83 -46.49
N PRO A 409 9.23 18.14 -47.39
CA PRO A 409 8.99 18.23 -48.83
C PRO A 409 7.60 17.72 -49.27
N HIS A 410 6.96 16.85 -48.49
CA HIS A 410 5.70 16.19 -48.83
C HIS A 410 4.47 16.95 -48.31
N PHE A 411 4.63 17.83 -47.31
CA PHE A 411 3.53 18.60 -46.71
C PHE A 411 2.74 19.48 -47.68
N ALA A 412 3.31 19.82 -48.85
CA ALA A 412 2.60 20.56 -49.91
C ALA A 412 1.55 19.73 -50.65
N THR A 413 1.61 18.40 -50.55
CA THR A 413 0.75 17.44 -51.28
C THR A 413 0.01 16.46 -50.39
N ASP A 414 0.42 16.28 -49.13
CA ASP A 414 -0.23 15.38 -48.17
C ASP A 414 -1.45 16.04 -47.49
N PRO A 415 -2.68 15.50 -47.63
CA PRO A 415 -3.85 16.00 -46.90
C PRO A 415 -3.76 15.79 -45.37
N ALA A 416 -2.90 14.91 -44.88
CA ALA A 416 -2.65 14.70 -43.45
C ALA A 416 -1.57 15.62 -42.85
N ALA A 417 -0.88 16.44 -43.64
CA ALA A 417 0.29 17.21 -43.22
C ALA A 417 0.07 18.07 -41.96
N ASN A 418 -1.14 18.62 -41.81
CA ASN A 418 -1.51 19.40 -40.62
C ASN A 418 -1.56 18.55 -39.35
N LEU A 419 -1.99 17.28 -39.42
CA LEU A 419 -1.98 16.35 -38.29
C LEU A 419 -0.52 16.01 -37.92
N THR A 420 0.30 15.64 -38.90
CA THR A 420 1.73 15.33 -38.73
C THR A 420 2.46 16.50 -38.05
N LYS A 421 2.25 17.74 -38.53
CA LYS A 421 2.78 18.96 -37.91
C LYS A 421 2.29 19.13 -36.45
N ILE A 422 0.98 19.08 -36.19
CA ILE A 422 0.43 19.27 -34.83
C ILE A 422 1.00 18.23 -33.86
N VAL A 423 1.06 16.96 -34.25
CA VAL A 423 1.55 15.89 -33.38
C VAL A 423 3.05 16.03 -33.12
N ALA A 424 3.86 16.37 -34.13
CA ALA A 424 5.29 16.65 -33.93
C ALA A 424 5.53 17.82 -32.98
N TYR A 425 4.74 18.90 -33.07
CA TYR A 425 4.84 20.05 -32.17
C TYR A 425 4.51 19.68 -30.71
N LEU A 426 3.43 18.91 -30.50
CA LEU A 426 3.02 18.43 -29.17
C LEU A 426 4.01 17.42 -28.58
N GLY A 427 4.50 16.46 -29.37
CA GLY A 427 5.52 15.50 -28.95
C GLY A 427 6.83 16.18 -28.56
N THR A 428 7.27 17.18 -29.32
CA THR A 428 8.43 18.03 -28.99
C THR A 428 8.24 18.76 -27.66
N TYR A 429 7.05 19.34 -27.42
CA TYR A 429 6.75 20.03 -26.16
C TYR A 429 6.74 19.08 -24.96
N ILE A 430 6.04 17.95 -25.05
CA ILE A 430 5.96 16.96 -23.96
C ILE A 430 7.34 16.36 -23.68
N GLY A 431 8.09 16.02 -24.73
CA GLY A 431 9.45 15.51 -24.63
C GLY A 431 10.42 16.50 -23.96
N GLY A 432 10.37 17.79 -24.33
CA GLY A 432 11.21 18.84 -23.74
C GLY A 432 10.94 19.11 -22.25
N VAL A 433 9.66 19.15 -21.83
CA VAL A 433 9.31 19.23 -20.39
C VAL A 433 9.81 17.98 -19.65
N THR A 434 9.61 16.81 -20.24
CA THR A 434 10.00 15.52 -19.65
C THR A 434 11.51 15.42 -19.49
N PHE A 435 12.27 15.82 -20.51
CA PHE A 435 13.74 15.84 -20.51
C PHE A 435 14.29 16.67 -19.34
N SER A 436 13.96 17.96 -19.30
CA SER A 436 14.60 18.90 -18.37
C SER A 436 14.11 18.77 -16.94
N GLY A 437 12.81 18.54 -16.73
CA GLY A 437 12.24 18.28 -15.41
C GLY A 437 12.85 17.03 -14.77
N SER A 438 13.02 15.97 -15.56
CA SER A 438 13.66 14.73 -15.09
C SER A 438 15.14 14.94 -14.72
N LEU A 439 15.88 15.79 -15.45
CA LEU A 439 17.26 16.13 -15.09
C LEU A 439 17.35 16.95 -13.79
N VAL A 440 16.41 17.87 -13.54
CA VAL A 440 16.36 18.61 -12.26
C VAL A 440 15.95 17.69 -11.10
N ALA A 441 15.03 16.76 -11.33
CA ALA A 441 14.67 15.73 -10.35
C ALA A 441 15.88 14.83 -10.01
N TYR A 442 16.58 14.31 -11.02
CA TYR A 442 17.85 13.59 -10.85
C TYR A 442 18.86 14.41 -10.03
N GLY A 443 19.09 15.68 -10.40
CA GLY A 443 20.06 16.55 -9.72
C GLY A 443 19.73 16.80 -8.25
N LYS A 444 18.44 16.98 -7.91
CA LYS A 444 17.98 17.14 -6.51
C LYS A 444 18.08 15.83 -5.71
N LEU A 445 17.74 14.69 -6.31
CA LEU A 445 17.81 13.37 -5.64
C LEU A 445 19.26 12.90 -5.41
N GLN A 446 20.15 13.17 -6.35
CA GLN A 446 21.57 12.84 -6.28
C GLN A 446 22.37 13.83 -5.39
N GLY A 447 21.73 14.87 -4.84
CA GLY A 447 22.37 15.89 -4.00
C GLY A 447 23.28 16.88 -4.74
N ILE A 448 23.24 16.88 -6.08
CA ILE A 448 23.99 17.83 -6.93
C ILE A 448 23.34 19.22 -6.88
N LEU A 449 22.01 19.26 -6.76
CA LEU A 449 21.20 20.45 -6.59
C LEU A 449 20.62 20.50 -5.18
N ASN A 450 20.43 21.71 -4.64
CA ASN A 450 19.80 21.89 -3.33
C ASN A 450 18.37 21.31 -3.32
N SER A 451 18.07 20.50 -2.29
CA SER A 451 16.76 19.89 -2.09
C SER A 451 15.66 20.91 -1.78
N ALA A 452 16.00 22.10 -1.28
CA ALA A 452 15.05 23.17 -1.02
C ALA A 452 14.33 23.65 -2.30
N PRO A 453 13.05 24.07 -2.21
CA PRO A 453 12.31 24.61 -3.35
C PRO A 453 12.88 25.98 -3.78
N LEU A 454 13.25 26.13 -5.06
CA LEU A 454 13.74 27.39 -5.62
C LEU A 454 12.57 28.30 -6.03
N LEU A 455 12.23 29.26 -5.17
CA LEU A 455 11.09 30.16 -5.38
C LEU A 455 11.49 31.44 -6.11
N LEU A 456 11.43 31.42 -7.45
CA LEU A 456 11.64 32.62 -8.27
C LEU A 456 10.57 33.69 -8.00
N PRO A 457 10.93 34.99 -7.93
CA PRO A 457 9.97 36.09 -7.93
C PRO A 457 9.04 36.00 -9.15
N GLY A 458 7.73 36.14 -8.94
CA GLY A 458 6.76 36.08 -10.03
C GLY A 458 6.62 34.73 -10.75
N ARG A 459 7.12 33.61 -10.18
CA ARG A 459 7.16 32.28 -10.85
C ARG A 459 5.88 31.85 -11.57
N HIS A 460 4.71 32.19 -11.04
CA HIS A 460 3.41 31.86 -11.65
C HIS A 460 3.15 32.63 -12.94
N ALA A 461 3.53 33.91 -13.00
CA ALA A 461 3.46 34.72 -14.22
C ALA A 461 4.50 34.26 -15.25
N LEU A 462 5.71 33.89 -14.81
CA LEU A 462 6.73 33.29 -15.69
C LEU A 462 6.23 31.99 -16.33
N ASN A 463 5.72 31.05 -15.53
CA ASN A 463 5.23 29.76 -16.03
C ASN A 463 3.98 29.91 -16.90
N ALA A 464 3.07 30.83 -16.57
CA ALA A 464 1.93 31.18 -17.43
C ALA A 464 2.38 31.80 -18.77
N GLY A 465 3.40 32.66 -18.75
CA GLY A 465 4.00 33.23 -19.96
C GLY A 465 4.69 32.19 -20.84
N LEU A 466 5.46 31.27 -20.25
CA LEU A 466 6.08 30.14 -20.97
C LEU A 466 5.04 29.23 -21.62
N LEU A 467 3.95 28.92 -20.90
CA LEU A 467 2.83 28.13 -21.43
C LEU A 467 2.10 28.86 -22.56
N ALA A 468 1.77 30.15 -22.38
CA ALA A 468 1.11 30.96 -23.39
C ALA A 468 1.97 31.13 -24.67
N ALA A 469 3.28 31.33 -24.53
CA ALA A 469 4.21 31.35 -25.65
C ALA A 469 4.32 30.00 -26.35
N SER A 470 4.31 28.89 -25.60
CA SER A 470 4.37 27.53 -26.16
C SER A 470 3.10 27.17 -26.95
N ILE A 471 1.91 27.59 -26.47
CA ILE A 471 0.64 27.41 -27.18
C ILE A 471 0.57 28.35 -28.39
N GLY A 472 0.90 29.64 -28.21
CA GLY A 472 0.87 30.65 -29.26
C GLY A 472 1.86 30.38 -30.40
N GLY A 473 3.01 29.78 -30.12
CA GLY A 473 4.02 29.39 -31.11
C GLY A 473 3.54 28.36 -32.14
N MET A 474 2.45 27.65 -31.87
CA MET A 474 1.81 26.74 -32.82
C MET A 474 1.10 27.50 -33.95
N ILE A 475 0.71 28.77 -33.75
CA ILE A 475 0.02 29.58 -34.76
C ILE A 475 0.93 29.88 -35.98
N PRO A 476 2.12 30.51 -35.83
CA PRO A 476 3.02 30.72 -36.96
C PRO A 476 3.54 29.39 -37.55
N TYR A 477 3.76 28.38 -36.70
CA TYR A 477 4.16 27.03 -37.13
C TYR A 477 3.14 26.39 -38.09
N MET A 478 1.84 26.60 -37.89
CA MET A 478 0.79 26.04 -38.74
C MET A 478 0.49 26.89 -39.97
N ILE A 479 0.45 28.23 -39.83
CA ILE A 479 0.06 29.15 -40.91
C ILE A 479 1.17 29.30 -41.97
N ASP A 480 2.44 29.29 -41.57
CA ASP A 480 3.56 29.42 -42.51
C ASP A 480 4.00 28.03 -43.05
N PRO A 481 4.02 27.81 -44.38
CA PRO A 481 4.59 26.61 -44.97
C PRO A 481 6.13 26.64 -45.02
N SER A 482 6.80 27.73 -44.65
CA SER A 482 8.26 27.88 -44.69
C SER A 482 9.00 26.92 -43.76
N TYR A 483 9.94 26.15 -44.33
CA TYR A 483 10.90 25.32 -43.60
C TYR A 483 11.53 26.06 -42.42
N THR A 484 12.08 27.25 -42.67
CA THR A 484 12.83 28.05 -41.70
C THR A 484 11.94 28.46 -40.54
N THR A 485 10.70 28.86 -40.80
CA THR A 485 9.73 29.20 -39.75
C THR A 485 9.37 27.96 -38.94
N GLY A 486 9.05 26.85 -39.61
CA GLY A 486 8.63 25.63 -38.95
C GLY A 486 9.71 25.01 -38.06
N ILE A 487 10.96 24.90 -38.54
CA ILE A 487 12.07 24.39 -37.72
C ILE A 487 12.45 25.36 -36.59
N THR A 488 12.33 26.67 -36.80
CA THR A 488 12.53 27.68 -35.75
C THR A 488 11.47 27.56 -34.66
N CYS A 489 10.21 27.31 -35.03
CA CYS A 489 9.13 27.06 -34.08
C CYS A 489 9.34 25.75 -33.29
N LEU A 490 9.79 24.66 -33.92
CA LEU A 490 10.12 23.41 -33.21
C LEU A 490 11.31 23.60 -32.25
N GLY A 491 12.37 24.29 -32.67
CA GLY A 491 13.47 24.66 -31.78
C GLY A 491 13.04 25.56 -30.62
N SER A 492 12.14 26.52 -30.89
CA SER A 492 11.58 27.42 -29.88
C SER A 492 10.71 26.70 -28.86
N VAL A 493 9.81 25.80 -29.29
CA VAL A 493 8.97 25.05 -28.35
C VAL A 493 9.79 24.03 -27.56
N SER A 494 10.83 23.42 -28.16
CA SER A 494 11.80 22.60 -27.43
C SER A 494 12.55 23.40 -26.35
N ALA A 495 12.97 24.63 -26.64
CA ALA A 495 13.62 25.49 -25.66
C ALA A 495 12.67 25.97 -24.56
N LEU A 496 11.45 26.41 -24.92
CA LEU A 496 10.43 26.88 -23.97
C LEU A 496 9.95 25.77 -23.04
N SER A 497 9.70 24.57 -23.57
CA SER A 497 9.33 23.38 -22.78
C SER A 497 10.46 22.93 -21.86
N ALA A 498 11.71 22.92 -22.33
CA ALA A 498 12.87 22.64 -21.51
C ALA A 498 13.03 23.68 -20.37
N ILE A 499 12.87 24.97 -20.63
CA ILE A 499 12.87 26.01 -19.59
C ILE A 499 11.73 25.77 -18.59
N MET A 500 10.51 25.48 -19.06
CA MET A 500 9.34 25.27 -18.20
C MET A 500 9.47 24.02 -17.31
N GLY A 501 10.06 22.93 -17.81
CA GLY A 501 10.36 21.73 -17.03
C GLY A 501 11.37 22.02 -15.90
N VAL A 502 12.35 22.91 -16.14
CA VAL A 502 13.27 23.40 -15.10
C VAL A 502 12.55 24.29 -14.09
N THR A 503 11.79 25.30 -14.52
CA THR A 503 11.17 26.27 -13.59
C THR A 503 10.10 25.65 -12.71
N LEU A 504 9.33 24.68 -13.23
CA LEU A 504 8.39 23.89 -12.44
C LEU A 504 9.12 22.97 -11.45
N THR A 505 10.07 22.15 -11.91
CA THR A 505 10.69 21.12 -11.06
C THR A 505 11.64 21.71 -10.01
N ALA A 506 12.33 22.81 -10.32
CA ALA A 506 13.23 23.47 -9.38
C ALA A 506 12.48 24.07 -8.17
N ALA A 507 11.24 24.51 -8.37
CA ALA A 507 10.36 25.08 -7.35
C ALA A 507 9.78 24.03 -6.37
N ILE A 508 10.06 22.73 -6.58
CA ILE A 508 9.55 21.63 -5.75
C ILE A 508 10.63 21.15 -4.78
N GLY A 509 10.21 20.83 -3.55
CA GLY A 509 11.09 20.35 -2.48
C GLY A 509 11.46 18.88 -2.64
N GLY A 510 12.65 18.49 -2.18
CA GLY A 510 13.17 17.12 -2.30
C GLY A 510 12.28 16.04 -1.68
N ALA A 511 11.51 16.36 -0.64
CA ALA A 511 10.55 15.45 -0.03
C ALA A 511 9.34 15.12 -0.93
N ASP A 512 8.92 16.08 -1.76
CA ASP A 512 7.81 15.93 -2.72
C ASP A 512 8.26 15.35 -4.07
N MET A 513 9.58 15.29 -4.31
CA MET A 513 10.18 14.90 -5.58
C MET A 513 9.68 13.55 -6.16
N PRO A 514 9.38 12.51 -5.35
CA PRO A 514 8.80 11.27 -5.86
C PRO A 514 7.46 11.45 -6.61
N VAL A 515 6.64 12.44 -6.26
CA VAL A 515 5.42 12.78 -7.03
C VAL A 515 5.79 13.32 -8.41
N VAL A 516 6.85 14.15 -8.50
CA VAL A 516 7.32 14.70 -9.78
C VAL A 516 7.83 13.59 -10.71
N ILE A 517 8.57 12.61 -10.18
CA ILE A 517 9.05 11.45 -10.95
C ILE A 517 7.88 10.72 -11.63
N THR A 518 6.76 10.55 -10.93
CA THR A 518 5.59 9.79 -11.44
C THR A 518 4.74 10.61 -12.43
N VAL A 519 4.68 11.93 -12.28
CA VAL A 519 4.09 12.84 -13.28
C VAL A 519 4.91 12.81 -14.57
N LEU A 520 6.24 12.85 -14.46
CA LEU A 520 7.13 12.78 -15.62
C LEU A 520 7.10 11.39 -16.28
N ASN A 521 6.81 10.31 -15.52
CA ASN A 521 6.49 8.99 -16.08
C ASN A 521 5.15 8.97 -16.83
N SER A 522 4.18 9.79 -16.41
CA SER A 522 2.95 9.95 -17.19
C SER A 522 3.25 10.65 -18.52
N TYR A 523 4.06 11.72 -18.50
CA TYR A 523 4.42 12.48 -19.69
C TYR A 523 5.29 11.68 -20.68
N SER A 524 6.20 10.83 -20.23
CA SER A 524 6.96 9.93 -21.12
C SER A 524 6.03 8.96 -21.88
N GLY A 525 4.98 8.45 -21.22
CA GLY A 525 3.94 7.65 -21.89
C GLY A 525 3.15 8.45 -22.93
N TRP A 526 2.73 9.68 -22.63
CA TRP A 526 2.02 10.53 -23.60
C TRP A 526 2.92 11.00 -24.76
N ALA A 527 4.23 11.10 -24.56
CA ALA A 527 5.19 11.33 -25.64
C ALA A 527 5.23 10.13 -26.62
N LEU A 528 5.23 8.90 -26.12
CA LEU A 528 5.11 7.69 -26.96
C LEU A 528 3.77 7.64 -27.71
N CYS A 529 2.67 8.15 -27.13
CA CYS A 529 1.41 8.31 -27.87
C CYS A 529 1.56 9.31 -29.03
N ALA A 530 2.28 10.42 -28.83
CA ALA A 530 2.55 11.38 -29.91
C ALA A 530 3.41 10.75 -31.01
N GLU A 531 4.50 10.06 -30.69
CA GLU A 531 5.29 9.29 -31.67
C GLU A 531 4.42 8.24 -32.40
N GLY A 532 3.51 7.58 -31.69
CA GLY A 532 2.58 6.60 -32.27
C GLY A 532 1.54 7.18 -33.22
N PHE A 533 1.03 8.39 -32.93
CA PHE A 533 0.15 9.10 -33.87
C PHE A 533 0.93 9.69 -35.06
N LEU A 534 2.16 10.13 -34.84
CA LEU A 534 3.05 10.69 -35.86
C LEU A 534 3.45 9.63 -36.90
N LEU A 535 3.91 8.47 -36.41
CA LEU A 535 4.43 7.36 -37.21
C LEU A 535 3.35 6.32 -37.59
N ASN A 536 2.07 6.63 -37.38
CA ASN A 536 0.91 5.74 -37.60
C ASN A 536 1.10 4.31 -37.04
N ASN A 537 1.59 4.23 -35.79
CA ASN A 537 2.07 2.99 -35.17
C ASN A 537 1.25 2.57 -33.95
N ASN A 538 0.46 1.51 -34.13
CA ASN A 538 -0.40 0.93 -33.10
C ASN A 538 0.34 0.44 -31.84
N LEU A 539 1.59 -0.01 -31.95
CA LEU A 539 2.35 -0.48 -30.77
C LEU A 539 2.71 0.69 -29.85
N LEU A 540 3.13 1.81 -30.44
CA LEU A 540 3.55 3.00 -29.68
C LEU A 540 2.37 3.65 -28.95
N THR A 541 1.18 3.71 -29.57
CA THR A 541 -0.02 4.24 -28.90
C THR A 541 -0.53 3.33 -27.78
N ILE A 542 -0.51 2.01 -27.95
CA ILE A 542 -0.86 1.04 -26.90
C ILE A 542 0.10 1.15 -25.71
N VAL A 543 1.42 1.14 -25.96
CA VAL A 543 2.44 1.20 -24.89
C VAL A 543 2.48 2.57 -24.23
N GLY A 544 2.35 3.65 -24.99
CA GLY A 544 2.29 5.02 -24.48
C GLY A 544 1.11 5.25 -23.53
N ALA A 545 -0.09 4.79 -23.91
CA ALA A 545 -1.28 4.92 -23.07
C ALA A 545 -1.18 4.08 -21.78
N LEU A 546 -0.56 2.90 -21.86
CA LEU A 546 -0.31 2.01 -20.72
C LEU A 546 0.68 2.63 -19.71
N ILE A 547 1.76 3.23 -20.18
CA ILE A 547 2.73 3.96 -19.34
C ILE A 547 2.11 5.25 -18.79
N GLY A 548 1.45 6.04 -19.65
CA GLY A 548 0.86 7.32 -19.32
C GLY A 548 -0.20 7.23 -18.21
N SER A 549 -1.09 6.25 -18.32
CA SER A 549 -2.09 5.94 -17.29
C SER A 549 -1.46 5.40 -16.00
N SER A 550 -0.47 4.51 -16.09
CA SER A 550 0.25 4.00 -14.91
C SER A 550 0.96 5.11 -14.13
N GLY A 551 1.58 6.07 -14.81
CA GLY A 551 2.20 7.25 -14.18
C GLY A 551 1.16 8.11 -13.45
N ALA A 552 0.06 8.45 -14.14
CA ALA A 552 -1.00 9.29 -13.58
C ALA A 552 -1.68 8.67 -12.35
N ILE A 553 -1.99 7.37 -12.39
CA ILE A 553 -2.58 6.64 -11.25
C ILE A 553 -1.63 6.64 -10.05
N LEU A 554 -0.32 6.41 -10.28
CA LEU A 554 0.65 6.41 -9.20
C LEU A 554 0.84 7.80 -8.59
N SER A 555 0.89 8.87 -9.41
CA SER A 555 0.91 10.25 -8.91
C SER A 555 -0.32 10.58 -8.06
N TYR A 556 -1.51 10.14 -8.48
CA TYR A 556 -2.75 10.33 -7.72
C TYR A 556 -2.69 9.62 -6.36
N ILE A 557 -2.30 8.34 -6.32
CA ILE A 557 -2.15 7.56 -5.08
C ILE A 557 -1.19 8.26 -4.10
N MET A 558 -0.05 8.77 -4.60
CA MET A 558 0.92 9.47 -3.76
C MET A 558 0.38 10.82 -3.24
N CYS A 559 -0.29 11.60 -4.10
CA CYS A 559 -0.97 12.84 -3.70
C CYS A 559 -2.03 12.62 -2.61
N VAL A 560 -2.84 11.56 -2.73
CA VAL A 560 -3.85 11.18 -1.72
C VAL A 560 -3.17 10.75 -0.41
N ALA A 561 -2.16 9.88 -0.47
CA ALA A 561 -1.41 9.43 0.71
C ALA A 561 -0.70 10.58 1.45
N MET A 562 -0.35 11.66 0.74
CA MET A 562 0.24 12.88 1.30
C MET A 562 -0.77 13.97 1.67
N ASN A 563 -2.07 13.77 1.43
CA ASN A 563 -3.15 14.78 1.60
C ASN A 563 -2.80 16.13 0.94
N ARG A 564 -2.34 16.08 -0.31
CA ARG A 564 -2.05 17.26 -1.14
C ARG A 564 -2.50 17.02 -2.58
N SER A 565 -3.31 17.93 -3.13
CA SER A 565 -3.69 17.87 -4.53
C SER A 565 -2.49 18.05 -5.47
N LEU A 566 -2.56 17.47 -6.66
CA LEU A 566 -1.48 17.52 -7.67
C LEU A 566 -1.06 18.96 -8.00
N ALA A 567 -2.02 19.87 -8.14
CA ALA A 567 -1.75 21.29 -8.38
C ALA A 567 -1.00 21.96 -7.20
N ASN A 568 -1.31 21.58 -5.96
CA ASN A 568 -0.63 22.10 -4.77
C ASN A 568 0.84 21.63 -4.70
N VAL A 569 1.13 20.41 -5.16
CA VAL A 569 2.51 19.91 -5.28
C VAL A 569 3.26 20.61 -6.43
N ILE A 570 2.72 20.58 -7.65
CA ILE A 570 3.41 21.06 -8.86
C ILE A 570 3.61 22.59 -8.89
N LEU A 571 2.69 23.37 -8.31
CA LEU A 571 2.81 24.84 -8.25
C LEU A 571 3.56 25.33 -7.00
N GLY A 572 4.02 24.42 -6.13
CA GLY A 572 4.75 24.74 -4.90
C GLY A 572 3.88 25.50 -3.88
N GLY A 573 2.64 25.05 -3.68
CA GLY A 573 1.72 25.60 -2.68
C GLY A 573 2.02 25.07 -1.27
N TYR A 574 1.73 25.88 -0.26
CA TYR A 574 2.12 25.64 1.13
C TYR A 574 1.04 24.85 1.88
N GLY A 575 1.43 23.77 2.58
CA GLY A 575 0.54 22.99 3.43
C GLY A 575 -0.29 21.89 2.74
N THR A 576 -1.19 21.28 3.51
CA THR A 576 -2.14 20.24 3.05
C THR A 576 -3.46 20.85 2.61
N THR A 577 -4.25 20.12 1.82
CA THR A 577 -5.61 20.55 1.43
C THR A 577 -6.57 20.75 2.60
N SER A 578 -6.25 20.22 3.79
CA SER A 578 -6.99 20.39 5.04
C SER A 578 -6.39 21.41 6.02
N THR A 579 -5.34 22.15 5.64
CA THR A 579 -4.70 23.12 6.55
C THR A 579 -5.52 24.41 6.65
N ALA A 580 -6.45 24.46 7.61
CA ALA A 580 -7.04 25.72 8.07
C ALA A 580 -5.93 26.67 8.58
N GLY A 581 -6.04 27.97 8.29
CA GLY A 581 -4.98 28.97 8.51
C GLY A 581 -4.69 29.37 9.97
N GLY A 582 -4.89 28.45 10.92
CA GLY A 582 -4.53 28.65 12.33
C GLY A 582 -3.05 28.40 12.60
N LYS A 583 -2.60 28.78 13.81
CA LYS A 583 -1.28 28.36 14.32
C LYS A 583 -1.28 26.83 14.53
N PRO A 584 -0.15 26.12 14.28
CA PRO A 584 0.03 24.76 14.76
C PRO A 584 -0.19 24.66 16.27
N MET A 585 -0.73 23.53 16.73
CA MET A 585 -0.86 23.23 18.16
C MET A 585 0.53 23.07 18.79
N GLU A 586 0.73 23.60 19.99
CA GLU A 586 2.00 23.46 20.71
C GLU A 586 2.23 22.01 21.16
N ILE A 587 3.50 21.58 21.11
CA ILE A 587 3.89 20.24 21.54
C ILE A 587 3.86 20.21 23.08
N THR A 588 3.06 19.30 23.64
CA THR A 588 2.88 19.16 25.10
C THR A 588 3.42 17.82 25.61
N GLY A 589 3.90 17.80 26.85
CA GLY A 589 4.52 16.64 27.48
C GLY A 589 6.05 16.62 27.38
N THR A 590 6.66 15.52 27.82
CA THR A 590 8.11 15.26 27.68
C THR A 590 8.32 14.02 26.81
N HIS A 591 9.51 13.85 26.24
CA HIS A 591 9.91 12.54 25.74
C HIS A 591 10.30 11.62 26.92
N THR A 592 10.35 10.31 26.66
CA THR A 592 10.95 9.32 27.57
C THR A 592 12.15 8.73 26.85
N GLU A 593 13.35 8.94 27.40
CA GLU A 593 14.59 8.36 26.88
C GLU A 593 14.89 7.04 27.61
N ILE A 594 15.42 6.06 26.88
CA ILE A 594 15.90 4.78 27.43
C ILE A 594 17.26 4.43 26.82
N ASN A 595 18.09 3.72 27.58
CA ASN A 595 19.37 3.21 27.10
C ASN A 595 19.20 1.90 26.30
N VAL A 596 20.32 1.42 25.75
CA VAL A 596 20.38 0.17 24.96
C VAL A 596 19.96 -1.05 25.79
N ASP A 597 20.36 -1.11 27.07
CA ASP A 597 20.08 -2.26 27.93
C ASP A 597 18.58 -2.43 28.20
N ASN A 598 17.89 -1.35 28.60
CA ASN A 598 16.44 -1.35 28.80
C ASN A 598 15.69 -1.69 27.50
N ALA A 599 16.15 -1.16 26.36
CA ALA A 599 15.57 -1.49 25.05
C ALA A 599 15.74 -2.99 24.70
N ILE A 600 16.89 -3.59 25.03
CA ILE A 600 17.14 -5.03 24.86
C ILE A 600 16.24 -5.86 25.79
N GLU A 601 16.02 -5.45 27.04
CA GLU A 601 15.09 -6.12 27.94
C GLU A 601 13.65 -6.08 27.43
N MET A 602 13.17 -4.91 26.99
CA MET A 602 11.83 -4.78 26.38
C MET A 602 11.67 -5.66 25.12
N ILE A 603 12.73 -5.80 24.30
CA ILE A 603 12.74 -6.71 23.14
C ILE A 603 12.75 -8.19 23.56
N LYS A 604 13.43 -8.55 24.67
CA LYS A 604 13.41 -9.91 25.23
C LYS A 604 12.05 -10.29 25.79
N GLU A 605 11.33 -9.37 26.43
CA GLU A 605 9.96 -9.61 26.92
C GLU A 605 8.92 -9.63 25.79
N ALA A 606 9.10 -8.83 24.73
CA ALA A 606 8.14 -8.74 23.63
C ALA A 606 8.07 -10.03 22.79
N ASN A 607 6.89 -10.67 22.73
CA ASN A 607 6.61 -11.84 21.88
C ASN A 607 6.10 -11.48 20.48
N ASN A 608 5.57 -10.27 20.30
CA ASN A 608 5.13 -9.72 19.02
C ASN A 608 5.81 -8.35 18.85
N ILE A 609 6.55 -8.16 17.76
CA ILE A 609 7.33 -6.95 17.48
C ILE A 609 6.95 -6.45 16.08
N ILE A 610 6.74 -5.15 15.94
CA ILE A 610 6.47 -4.49 14.66
C ILE A 610 7.60 -3.48 14.41
N ILE A 611 8.24 -3.55 13.24
CA ILE A 611 9.25 -2.58 12.85
C ILE A 611 8.65 -1.64 11.80
N THR A 612 8.63 -0.34 12.09
CA THR A 612 8.15 0.71 11.16
C THR A 612 9.35 1.46 10.56
N PRO A 613 9.94 0.99 9.44
CA PRO A 613 11.10 1.64 8.84
C PRO A 613 10.73 2.98 8.20
N GLY A 614 11.52 4.02 8.51
CA GLY A 614 11.52 5.29 7.78
C GLY A 614 12.75 5.43 6.89
N TYR A 615 12.78 6.44 6.03
CA TYR A 615 13.90 6.69 5.09
C TYR A 615 15.28 6.75 5.77
N GLY A 616 15.36 7.27 7.00
CA GLY A 616 16.59 7.34 7.79
C GLY A 616 17.26 5.98 8.05
N LEU A 617 16.48 4.91 8.19
CA LEU A 617 17.01 3.54 8.36
C LEU A 617 17.77 3.08 7.11
N CYS A 618 17.19 3.34 5.92
CA CYS A 618 17.80 3.01 4.63
C CYS A 618 19.00 3.91 4.33
N ALA A 619 18.91 5.21 4.65
CA ALA A 619 19.99 6.18 4.47
C ALA A 619 21.23 5.84 5.34
N ALA A 620 21.00 5.39 6.58
CA ALA A 620 22.05 4.88 7.46
C ALA A 620 22.55 3.46 7.10
N LYS A 621 21.98 2.82 6.07
CA LYS A 621 22.23 1.43 5.66
C LYS A 621 21.95 0.39 6.77
N ALA A 622 21.11 0.75 7.75
CA ALA A 622 20.84 -0.06 8.93
C ALA A 622 19.90 -1.27 8.67
N GLN A 623 19.35 -1.42 7.45
CA GLN A 623 18.50 -2.56 7.10
C GLN A 623 19.19 -3.91 7.23
N TYR A 624 20.53 -4.00 7.09
CA TYR A 624 21.26 -5.26 7.21
C TYR A 624 21.28 -5.81 8.66
N PRO A 625 21.81 -5.09 9.68
CA PRO A 625 21.75 -5.57 11.05
C PRO A 625 20.32 -5.69 11.59
N ILE A 626 19.37 -4.89 11.09
CA ILE A 626 17.95 -5.06 11.43
C ILE A 626 17.38 -6.36 10.84
N ALA A 627 17.74 -6.76 9.61
CA ALA A 627 17.32 -8.03 9.04
C ALA A 627 17.90 -9.24 9.81
N ASP A 628 19.17 -9.16 10.23
CA ASP A 628 19.79 -10.19 11.07
C ASP A 628 19.16 -10.24 12.48
N LEU A 629 18.85 -9.09 13.09
CA LEU A 629 18.11 -9.04 14.36
C LEU A 629 16.70 -9.66 14.23
N VAL A 630 15.96 -9.32 13.17
CA VAL A 630 14.66 -9.92 12.86
C VAL A 630 14.78 -11.44 12.70
N LYS A 631 15.85 -11.92 12.06
CA LYS A 631 16.14 -13.36 11.93
C LYS A 631 16.40 -14.01 13.30
N MET A 632 17.31 -13.48 14.11
CA MET A 632 17.64 -14.01 15.44
C MET A 632 16.41 -14.08 16.37
N LEU A 633 15.56 -13.04 16.35
CA LEU A 633 14.33 -13.00 17.15
C LEU A 633 13.30 -14.04 16.65
N ARG A 634 13.18 -14.26 15.34
CA ARG A 634 12.34 -15.32 14.76
C ARG A 634 12.88 -16.72 15.03
N GLU A 635 14.20 -16.91 15.08
CA GLU A 635 14.85 -18.17 15.50
C GLU A 635 14.58 -18.48 16.98
N GLN A 636 14.37 -17.45 17.82
CA GLN A 636 13.87 -17.57 19.19
C GLN A 636 12.32 -17.73 19.28
N GLY A 637 11.63 -17.91 18.15
CA GLY A 637 10.18 -18.11 18.10
C GLY A 637 9.33 -16.83 18.23
N LYS A 638 9.92 -15.64 18.24
CA LYS A 638 9.18 -14.37 18.35
C LYS A 638 8.53 -13.98 17.01
N ASN A 639 7.31 -13.44 17.08
CA ASN A 639 6.59 -12.94 15.91
C ASN A 639 7.04 -11.51 15.58
N VAL A 640 8.09 -11.38 14.77
CA VAL A 640 8.60 -10.08 14.29
C VAL A 640 8.12 -9.82 12.87
N ARG A 641 7.53 -8.65 12.61
CA ARG A 641 7.01 -8.22 11.29
C ARG A 641 7.42 -6.80 10.92
#